data_AF-A0AAB0A1G9-F1
#
_entry.id   AF-A0AAB0A1G9-F1
#
_cell.length_a   1.000
_cell.length_b   1.000
_cell.length_c   1.000
_cell.angle_alpha   90.00
_cell.angle_beta   90.00
_cell.angle_gamma   90.00
#
_symmetry.space_group_name_H-M   'P 1'
#
loop_
_entity.id
_entity.type
_entity.pdbx_description
1 polymer ?
#
loop_
_entity_poly.entity_id
_entity_poly.type
_entity_poly.pdbx_seq_one_letter_code
_entity_poly.pdbx_strand_id
1 'polypeptide(L)'
;MNRAQVANLLDEVRKSPDKGTVYRRLVRVRTEVINTEAGTQHFVALDGVRLLVGLLAKPHEKVLEVVLSILGNCCMRKECAKQAFEEGVLSPLISIIANIPNPAIQCRGCRLLGNLAQFPVITHAISKDNSNNTTYALTSILTDSNNTAVLIMSIRAVRQLWNEKLVRNLMIGQGCIKKIVDLLVKFARNEAKALECVESPAQGESLGEETEKVVIKRLHAPDRTITKEKFKNIVRHMENSHHCDIVGYQLIKSYRWKDSQDFKMPEAQETVELFTGILKCLQTITSTISAQVAEEMYGEQGCGIKCLVFLCSESSQFRTLALKIVSHLASNPDAIGKLTACDVITMASDLIMYANLDDSEKRYCTSVICLLAKEACNRGHIRRSGALQALMKLAKQCKEKHQLSIILYALYQYRFDNLSYEILLNNGLVSFLVGVLNNIIDEKEVHHIKHDDEETMNTSVFSKRKSSSQKAKLKRSDELFNFKSSSYYRHSKVAKIDPYGSAPESPESGSSGYASTSYNGVRNPSSSSSSPARTDEIDEFDEDDIYSPVCSDTEEDPETVVANAAEMVPPEPDTVDDNTEDAKTSNEFDILAYLYDDNSNTNLMSATDLERDEEEPQTQQEARKRNHCSFDDTIDDNEIHDIELEIVSSKAFEKSPMQPILTLLWSISKSHKGLEFVHPGTLSTLLKICKLTKRPRGRAFQIIANIIKHVDHFLPLLKQDFVFRLHECKVPYSSHSRCWSCDEMKSACSELMTLFGNIGETGYGQGEIAHILRTGERTLQLQVSIIVMYVVRDTKLLHKLLYDMKILKTVMNIILNENDDEEEELYEQRLSVAASSGLTTLAQNLCICGEEEDTGTPSEMLEAKEFDNTLTICNENSSEEKVTFKVTNASGVVDSVRVSKKLLIQGSDVFQRMFDGDHFIESKNNEVFLKENISVDGLKYFFYLIKLQTVNKLTGMAPPPKVIEASLDALSLSQKYLLPGVERSVQNIVKTLLNDDCVLNVFEWSLRNYNQELLVASTYYFLYSDISGAAKCKLFRAAPERVAPVDVRNHPVSGATECRIAKR
;
A
#
# COMPACT_ATOMS: atom_id res chain seq x y z
N MET A 1 -17.95 -46.87 -51.33
CA MET A 1 -17.36 -47.80 -52.33
C MET A 1 -16.28 -48.65 -51.67
N ASN A 2 -15.98 -49.84 -52.21
CA ASN A 2 -14.80 -50.62 -51.81
C ASN A 2 -13.51 -50.11 -52.51
N ARG A 3 -12.32 -50.52 -52.02
CA ARG A 3 -11.02 -50.03 -52.53
C ARG A 3 -10.83 -50.27 -54.04
N ALA A 4 -11.29 -51.41 -54.58
CA ALA A 4 -11.17 -51.73 -56.01
C ALA A 4 -12.04 -50.83 -56.89
N GLN A 5 -13.28 -50.52 -56.46
CA GLN A 5 -14.16 -49.57 -57.14
C GLN A 5 -13.56 -48.15 -57.17
N VAL A 6 -12.92 -47.71 -56.07
CA VAL A 6 -12.22 -46.43 -56.02
C VAL A 6 -11.00 -46.43 -56.96
N ALA A 7 -10.22 -47.50 -56.99
CA ALA A 7 -9.07 -47.64 -57.89
C ALA A 7 -9.50 -47.50 -59.36
N ASN A 8 -10.55 -48.23 -59.80
CA ASN A 8 -11.07 -48.14 -61.16
C ASN A 8 -11.53 -46.72 -61.52
N LEU A 9 -12.23 -46.00 -60.62
CA LEU A 9 -12.63 -44.61 -60.86
C LEU A 9 -11.42 -43.67 -61.04
N LEU A 10 -10.36 -43.84 -60.25
CA LEU A 10 -9.16 -43.02 -60.35
C LEU A 10 -8.37 -43.33 -61.63
N ASP A 11 -8.32 -44.59 -62.04
CA ASP A 11 -7.62 -45.01 -63.24
C ASP A 11 -8.36 -44.59 -64.53
N GLU A 12 -9.69 -44.55 -64.51
CA GLU A 12 -10.49 -43.90 -65.57
C GLU A 12 -10.22 -42.39 -65.66
N VAL A 13 -10.11 -41.68 -64.53
CA VAL A 13 -9.75 -40.25 -64.49
C VAL A 13 -8.31 -40.02 -64.98
N ARG A 14 -7.39 -40.95 -64.72
CA ARG A 14 -5.99 -40.91 -65.17
C ARG A 14 -5.84 -41.18 -66.67
N LYS A 15 -6.67 -42.08 -67.23
CA LYS A 15 -6.54 -42.57 -68.63
C LYS A 15 -7.44 -41.86 -69.64
N SER A 16 -8.53 -41.22 -69.23
CA SER A 16 -9.47 -40.59 -70.16
C SER A 16 -8.97 -39.23 -70.69
N PRO A 17 -8.90 -39.02 -72.01
CA PRO A 17 -8.62 -37.71 -72.60
C PRO A 17 -9.87 -36.80 -72.64
N ASP A 18 -11.07 -37.34 -72.44
CA ASP A 18 -12.33 -36.59 -72.49
C ASP A 18 -12.60 -35.83 -71.19
N LYS A 19 -12.60 -34.50 -71.29
CA LYS A 19 -12.92 -33.55 -70.22
C LYS A 19 -14.31 -33.80 -69.60
N GLY A 20 -15.29 -34.24 -70.39
CA GLY A 20 -16.65 -34.55 -69.92
C GLY A 20 -16.73 -35.83 -69.07
N THR A 21 -15.97 -36.86 -69.45
CA THR A 21 -15.85 -38.12 -68.70
C THR A 21 -15.02 -37.92 -67.44
N VAL A 22 -13.89 -37.21 -67.51
CA VAL A 22 -13.12 -36.79 -66.33
C VAL A 22 -14.00 -36.04 -65.33
N TYR A 23 -14.77 -35.04 -65.78
CA TYR A 23 -15.73 -34.33 -64.93
C TYR A 23 -16.75 -35.27 -64.27
N ARG A 24 -17.43 -36.14 -65.06
CA ARG A 24 -18.43 -37.09 -64.53
C ARG A 24 -17.85 -38.05 -63.49
N ARG A 25 -16.62 -38.55 -63.68
CA ARG A 25 -15.97 -39.43 -62.71
C ARG A 25 -15.49 -38.69 -61.46
N LEU A 26 -14.98 -37.47 -61.59
CA LEU A 26 -14.66 -36.61 -60.43
C LEU A 26 -15.89 -36.27 -59.59
N VAL A 27 -17.05 -36.03 -60.22
CA VAL A 27 -18.32 -35.83 -59.49
C VAL A 27 -18.68 -37.08 -58.68
N ARG A 28 -18.56 -38.30 -59.25
CA ARG A 28 -18.76 -39.56 -58.49
C ARG A 28 -17.78 -39.71 -57.33
N VAL A 29 -16.49 -39.39 -57.53
CA VAL A 29 -15.50 -39.40 -56.43
C VAL A 29 -15.94 -38.48 -55.30
N ARG A 30 -16.36 -37.24 -55.62
CA ARG A 30 -16.86 -36.29 -54.62
C ARG A 30 -18.05 -36.84 -53.83
N THR A 31 -19.03 -37.48 -54.48
CA THR A 31 -20.29 -37.90 -53.84
C THR A 31 -20.24 -39.29 -53.19
N GLU A 32 -19.58 -40.27 -53.79
CA GLU A 32 -19.62 -41.69 -53.40
C GLU A 32 -18.38 -42.17 -52.61
N VAL A 33 -17.32 -41.37 -52.58
CA VAL A 33 -16.03 -41.73 -51.97
C VAL A 33 -15.67 -40.76 -50.84
N ILE A 34 -15.51 -39.47 -51.17
CA ILE A 34 -14.95 -38.44 -50.26
C ILE A 34 -15.91 -38.04 -49.13
N ASN A 35 -17.21 -38.28 -49.30
CA ASN A 35 -18.22 -38.12 -48.24
C ASN A 35 -18.11 -39.20 -47.13
N THR A 36 -17.22 -40.19 -47.25
CA THR A 36 -17.03 -41.25 -46.24
C THR A 36 -15.59 -41.32 -45.75
N GLU A 37 -15.39 -41.68 -44.48
CA GLU A 37 -14.04 -41.83 -43.90
C GLU A 37 -13.24 -42.95 -44.60
N ALA A 38 -13.79 -44.16 -44.66
CA ALA A 38 -13.15 -45.29 -45.34
C ALA A 38 -12.89 -45.01 -46.83
N GLY A 39 -13.82 -44.33 -47.53
CA GLY A 39 -13.62 -43.90 -48.91
C GLY A 39 -12.49 -42.88 -49.05
N THR A 40 -12.39 -41.91 -48.13
CA THR A 40 -11.28 -40.94 -48.10
C THR A 40 -9.94 -41.63 -47.84
N GLN A 41 -9.88 -42.57 -46.89
CA GLN A 41 -8.69 -43.38 -46.60
C GLN A 41 -8.27 -44.23 -47.83
N HIS A 42 -9.22 -44.89 -48.50
CA HIS A 42 -8.96 -45.62 -49.74
C HIS A 42 -8.46 -44.71 -50.87
N PHE A 43 -9.03 -43.50 -51.00
CA PHE A 43 -8.62 -42.52 -52.00
C PHE A 43 -7.20 -42.00 -51.77
N VAL A 44 -6.81 -41.74 -50.51
CA VAL A 44 -5.43 -41.40 -50.11
C VAL A 44 -4.47 -42.55 -50.42
N ALA A 45 -4.82 -43.78 -50.02
CA ALA A 45 -4.04 -45.01 -50.22
C ALA A 45 -4.07 -45.57 -51.66
N LEU A 46 -4.40 -44.72 -52.65
CA LEU A 46 -4.42 -44.97 -54.10
C LEU A 46 -3.91 -43.76 -54.89
N ASP A 47 -3.14 -42.86 -54.26
CA ASP A 47 -2.59 -41.62 -54.83
C ASP A 47 -3.64 -40.68 -55.45
N GLY A 48 -4.88 -40.71 -54.95
CA GLY A 48 -5.96 -39.85 -55.41
C GLY A 48 -5.65 -38.36 -55.22
N VAL A 49 -5.01 -37.99 -54.11
CA VAL A 49 -4.60 -36.59 -53.84
C VAL A 49 -3.60 -36.10 -54.89
N ARG A 50 -2.57 -36.91 -55.17
CA ARG A 50 -1.57 -36.64 -56.22
C ARG A 50 -2.20 -36.45 -57.60
N LEU A 51 -3.13 -37.34 -57.97
CA LEU A 51 -3.88 -37.23 -59.23
C LEU A 51 -4.66 -35.90 -59.31
N LEU A 52 -5.28 -35.46 -58.21
CA LEU A 52 -6.00 -34.19 -58.17
C LEU A 52 -5.08 -32.97 -58.23
N VAL A 53 -3.94 -32.98 -57.54
CA VAL A 53 -2.95 -31.87 -57.62
C VAL A 53 -2.43 -31.74 -59.05
N GLY A 54 -2.13 -32.85 -59.73
CA GLY A 54 -1.77 -32.87 -61.15
C GLY A 54 -2.88 -32.41 -62.13
N LEU A 55 -4.14 -32.35 -61.68
CA LEU A 55 -5.25 -31.78 -62.45
C LEU A 55 -5.44 -30.27 -62.22
N LEU A 56 -4.92 -29.69 -61.12
CA LEU A 56 -4.95 -28.23 -60.91
C LEU A 56 -4.12 -27.48 -61.95
N ALA A 57 -3.06 -28.09 -62.48
CA ALA A 57 -2.23 -27.51 -63.53
C ALA A 57 -2.92 -27.42 -64.92
N LYS A 58 -4.19 -27.83 -65.06
CA LYS A 58 -4.91 -27.87 -66.35
C LYS A 58 -6.07 -26.87 -66.35
N PRO A 59 -6.08 -25.84 -67.23
CA PRO A 59 -7.12 -24.82 -67.24
C PRO A 59 -8.43 -25.34 -67.84
N HIS A 60 -9.29 -25.92 -67.00
CA HIS A 60 -10.64 -26.30 -67.36
C HIS A 60 -11.59 -26.13 -66.17
N GLU A 61 -12.31 -25.01 -66.15
CA GLU A 61 -13.07 -24.52 -64.98
C GLU A 61 -13.94 -25.57 -64.31
N LYS A 62 -14.82 -26.26 -65.05
CA LYS A 62 -15.71 -27.30 -64.48
C LYS A 62 -14.96 -28.47 -63.83
N VAL A 63 -13.73 -28.77 -64.27
CA VAL A 63 -12.88 -29.78 -63.63
C VAL A 63 -12.19 -29.18 -62.41
N LEU A 64 -11.57 -28.00 -62.52
CA LEU A 64 -10.95 -27.28 -61.40
C LEU A 64 -11.94 -27.09 -60.23
N GLU A 65 -13.18 -26.72 -60.53
CA GLU A 65 -14.26 -26.55 -59.54
C GLU A 65 -14.49 -27.82 -58.71
N VAL A 66 -14.57 -28.99 -59.35
CA VAL A 66 -14.77 -30.28 -58.67
C VAL A 66 -13.49 -30.75 -57.98
N VAL A 67 -12.31 -30.55 -58.58
CA VAL A 67 -11.00 -30.87 -57.98
C VAL A 67 -10.81 -30.09 -56.68
N LEU A 68 -11.03 -28.77 -56.68
CA LEU A 68 -10.98 -27.92 -55.47
C LEU A 68 -12.10 -28.27 -54.48
N SER A 69 -13.27 -28.67 -54.96
CA SER A 69 -14.36 -29.16 -54.10
C SER A 69 -13.97 -30.44 -53.35
N ILE A 70 -13.26 -31.37 -54.01
CA ILE A 70 -12.75 -32.59 -53.38
C ILE A 70 -11.59 -32.28 -52.44
N LEU A 71 -10.52 -31.64 -52.94
CA LEU A 71 -9.32 -31.33 -52.15
C LEU A 71 -9.67 -30.51 -50.90
N GLY A 72 -10.58 -29.54 -51.02
CA GLY A 72 -11.05 -28.75 -49.87
C GLY A 72 -11.82 -29.55 -48.82
N ASN A 73 -12.45 -30.68 -49.17
CA ASN A 73 -13.02 -31.63 -48.21
C ASN A 73 -11.93 -32.52 -47.62
N CYS A 74 -11.05 -33.10 -48.46
CA CYS A 74 -9.96 -33.97 -48.01
C CYS A 74 -9.04 -33.27 -47.02
N CYS A 75 -8.57 -32.06 -47.35
CA CYS A 75 -7.58 -31.31 -46.57
C CYS A 75 -8.14 -30.71 -45.26
N MET A 76 -9.35 -31.09 -44.84
CA MET A 76 -9.76 -30.98 -43.42
C MET A 76 -9.04 -32.03 -42.55
N ARG A 77 -8.63 -33.17 -43.13
CA ARG A 77 -7.80 -34.19 -42.46
C ARG A 77 -6.31 -33.87 -42.64
N LYS A 78 -5.53 -34.10 -41.57
CA LYS A 78 -4.10 -33.75 -41.48
C LYS A 78 -3.24 -34.53 -42.46
N GLU A 79 -3.57 -35.80 -42.69
CA GLU A 79 -2.87 -36.71 -43.60
C GLU A 79 -3.06 -36.26 -45.06
N CYS A 80 -4.30 -35.92 -45.42
CA CYS A 80 -4.66 -35.41 -46.73
C CYS A 80 -3.99 -34.06 -47.03
N ALA A 81 -4.00 -33.14 -46.05
CA ALA A 81 -3.33 -31.85 -46.17
C ALA A 81 -1.82 -31.99 -46.32
N LYS A 82 -1.20 -32.92 -45.57
CA LYS A 82 0.22 -33.25 -45.69
C LYS A 82 0.56 -33.83 -47.08
N GLN A 83 -0.19 -34.82 -47.57
CA GLN A 83 0.03 -35.40 -48.91
C GLN A 83 -0.15 -34.34 -50.02
N ALA A 84 -1.17 -33.47 -49.92
CA ALA A 84 -1.37 -32.40 -50.89
C ALA A 84 -0.21 -31.39 -50.89
N PHE A 85 0.33 -31.05 -49.71
CA PHE A 85 1.51 -30.21 -49.58
C PHE A 85 2.77 -30.86 -50.17
N GLU A 86 3.01 -32.15 -49.89
CA GLU A 86 4.15 -32.92 -50.41
C GLU A 86 4.11 -33.09 -51.94
N GLU A 87 2.92 -33.17 -52.54
CA GLU A 87 2.72 -33.14 -54.01
C GLU A 87 2.68 -31.71 -54.60
N GLY A 88 2.99 -30.66 -53.81
CA GLY A 88 3.22 -29.31 -54.31
C GLY A 88 1.97 -28.45 -54.58
N VAL A 89 0.83 -28.73 -53.95
CA VAL A 89 -0.47 -28.07 -54.23
C VAL A 89 -0.46 -26.53 -54.20
N LEU A 90 0.43 -25.90 -53.43
CA LEU A 90 0.38 -24.47 -53.12
C LEU A 90 0.50 -23.57 -54.36
N SER A 91 1.51 -23.78 -55.21
CA SER A 91 1.76 -22.90 -56.36
C SER A 91 0.61 -22.93 -57.40
N PRO A 92 0.12 -24.12 -57.84
CA PRO A 92 -1.08 -24.21 -58.67
C PRO A 92 -2.32 -23.57 -58.02
N LEU A 93 -2.53 -23.80 -56.71
CA LEU A 93 -3.68 -23.26 -55.98
C LEU A 93 -3.67 -21.73 -55.93
N ILE A 94 -2.54 -21.12 -55.57
CA ILE A 94 -2.41 -19.66 -55.45
C ILE A 94 -2.54 -19.01 -56.84
N SER A 95 -1.96 -19.63 -57.88
CA SER A 95 -2.13 -19.18 -59.27
C SER A 95 -3.59 -19.22 -59.72
N ILE A 96 -4.35 -20.27 -59.37
CA ILE A 96 -5.79 -20.35 -59.65
C ILE A 96 -6.57 -19.24 -58.93
N ILE A 97 -6.30 -19.02 -57.64
CA ILE A 97 -6.99 -18.00 -56.83
C ILE A 97 -6.76 -16.59 -57.40
N ALA A 98 -5.51 -16.29 -57.81
CA ALA A 98 -5.13 -14.99 -58.36
C ALA A 98 -5.65 -14.74 -59.78
N ASN A 99 -5.60 -15.74 -60.67
CA ASN A 99 -5.76 -15.53 -62.12
C ASN A 99 -7.13 -15.95 -62.69
N ILE A 100 -7.99 -16.62 -61.92
CA ILE A 100 -9.31 -17.10 -62.40
C ILE A 100 -10.43 -16.41 -61.62
N PRO A 101 -11.02 -15.30 -62.12
CA PRO A 101 -12.04 -14.51 -61.42
C PRO A 101 -13.44 -15.15 -61.46
N ASN A 102 -13.54 -16.48 -61.43
CA ASN A 102 -14.80 -17.21 -61.30
C ASN A 102 -15.12 -17.40 -59.80
N PRO A 103 -16.22 -16.84 -59.26
CA PRO A 103 -16.55 -16.94 -57.84
C PRO A 103 -16.64 -18.37 -57.30
N ALA A 104 -17.16 -19.30 -58.11
CA ALA A 104 -17.30 -20.71 -57.73
C ALA A 104 -15.92 -21.41 -57.59
N ILE A 105 -14.90 -20.94 -58.32
CA ILE A 105 -13.52 -21.42 -58.23
C ILE A 105 -12.79 -20.70 -57.10
N GLN A 106 -12.85 -19.37 -57.02
CA GLN A 106 -12.17 -18.59 -55.99
C GLN A 106 -12.65 -18.95 -54.57
N CYS A 107 -13.96 -19.11 -54.36
CA CYS A 107 -14.52 -19.55 -53.08
C CYS A 107 -13.94 -20.92 -52.65
N ARG A 108 -13.90 -21.90 -53.55
CA ARG A 108 -13.36 -23.24 -53.26
C ARG A 108 -11.84 -23.25 -53.12
N GLY A 109 -11.14 -22.40 -53.87
CA GLY A 109 -9.70 -22.17 -53.75
C GLY A 109 -9.33 -21.57 -52.38
N CYS A 110 -9.98 -20.47 -51.99
CA CYS A 110 -9.80 -19.85 -50.68
C CYS A 110 -10.19 -20.80 -49.54
N ARG A 111 -11.24 -21.62 -49.70
CA ARG A 111 -11.60 -22.68 -48.74
C ARG A 111 -10.50 -23.73 -48.58
N LEU A 112 -9.89 -24.19 -49.69
CA LEU A 112 -8.76 -25.13 -49.65
C LEU A 112 -7.52 -24.49 -49.01
N LEU A 113 -7.16 -23.27 -49.42
CA LEU A 113 -6.04 -22.52 -48.85
C LEU A 113 -6.23 -22.30 -47.34
N GLY A 114 -7.42 -21.88 -46.91
CA GLY A 114 -7.79 -21.72 -45.51
C GLY A 114 -7.92 -23.03 -44.72
N ASN A 115 -7.98 -24.18 -45.38
CA ASN A 115 -7.86 -25.51 -44.75
C ASN A 115 -6.39 -25.96 -44.63
N LEU A 116 -5.57 -25.73 -45.65
CA LEU A 116 -4.12 -25.97 -45.59
C LEU A 116 -3.43 -25.07 -44.55
N ALA A 117 -3.82 -23.80 -44.46
CA ALA A 117 -3.31 -22.82 -43.49
C ALA A 117 -3.78 -23.06 -42.03
N GLN A 118 -4.57 -24.10 -41.75
CA GLN A 118 -4.81 -24.54 -40.35
C GLN A 118 -3.65 -25.38 -39.79
N PHE A 119 -2.70 -25.80 -40.63
CA PHE A 119 -1.54 -26.60 -40.23
C PHE A 119 -0.26 -25.75 -40.22
N PRO A 120 0.40 -25.53 -39.06
CA PRO A 120 1.53 -24.60 -38.94
C PRO A 120 2.69 -24.87 -39.93
N VAL A 121 3.02 -26.14 -40.20
CA VAL A 121 4.08 -26.53 -41.14
C VAL A 121 3.80 -26.01 -42.57
N ILE A 122 2.55 -26.12 -43.03
CA ILE A 122 2.15 -25.65 -44.37
C ILE A 122 2.06 -24.12 -44.37
N THR A 123 1.59 -23.53 -43.27
CA THR A 123 1.47 -22.07 -43.08
C THR A 123 2.84 -21.40 -43.14
N HIS A 124 3.86 -21.98 -42.49
CA HIS A 124 5.25 -21.54 -42.56
C HIS A 124 5.87 -21.71 -43.97
N ALA A 125 5.50 -22.76 -44.71
CA ALA A 125 5.94 -22.92 -46.10
C ALA A 125 5.31 -21.87 -47.04
N ILE A 126 4.03 -21.52 -46.84
CA ILE A 126 3.38 -20.39 -47.51
C ILE A 126 4.10 -19.08 -47.15
N SER A 127 4.42 -18.88 -45.86
CA SER A 127 5.14 -17.73 -45.30
C SER A 127 6.52 -17.51 -45.95
N LYS A 128 7.25 -18.60 -46.18
CA LYS A 128 8.60 -18.58 -46.78
C LYS A 128 8.59 -18.46 -48.30
N ASP A 129 7.86 -19.34 -48.99
CA ASP A 129 8.08 -19.59 -50.42
C ASP A 129 7.03 -18.96 -51.35
N ASN A 130 5.88 -18.51 -50.82
CA ASN A 130 4.75 -18.02 -51.62
C ASN A 130 4.03 -16.78 -51.05
N SER A 131 4.62 -16.10 -50.07
CA SER A 131 3.92 -15.11 -49.22
C SER A 131 3.44 -13.87 -49.99
N ASN A 132 4.27 -13.27 -50.86
CA ASN A 132 3.84 -12.15 -51.71
C ASN A 132 2.64 -12.52 -52.61
N ASN A 133 2.69 -13.66 -53.31
CA ASN A 133 1.62 -14.09 -54.21
C ASN A 133 0.33 -14.42 -53.44
N THR A 134 0.46 -15.07 -52.27
CA THR A 134 -0.69 -15.43 -51.43
C THR A 134 -1.38 -14.19 -50.86
N THR A 135 -0.60 -13.23 -50.36
CA THR A 135 -1.14 -11.98 -49.80
C THR A 135 -1.77 -11.13 -50.89
N TYR A 136 -1.10 -10.94 -52.02
CA TYR A 136 -1.65 -10.20 -53.17
C TYR A 136 -2.98 -10.80 -53.66
N ALA A 137 -3.05 -12.13 -53.84
CA ALA A 137 -4.26 -12.80 -54.32
C ALA A 137 -5.45 -12.64 -53.36
N LEU A 138 -5.24 -12.79 -52.04
CA LEU A 138 -6.28 -12.57 -51.04
C LEU A 138 -6.70 -11.10 -50.96
N THR A 139 -5.74 -10.18 -51.00
CA THR A 139 -5.97 -8.73 -50.93
C THR A 139 -6.67 -8.18 -52.17
N SER A 140 -6.42 -8.72 -53.37
CA SER A 140 -7.20 -8.43 -54.58
C SER A 140 -8.64 -8.94 -54.43
N ILE A 141 -8.85 -10.19 -54.01
CA ILE A 141 -10.20 -10.74 -53.80
C ILE A 141 -11.04 -9.90 -52.80
N LEU A 142 -10.42 -9.35 -51.75
CA LEU A 142 -11.09 -8.44 -50.79
C LEU A 142 -11.42 -7.06 -51.37
N THR A 143 -10.83 -6.68 -52.50
CA THR A 143 -11.08 -5.41 -53.22
C THR A 143 -12.12 -5.61 -54.32
N ASP A 144 -11.96 -6.68 -55.10
CA ASP A 144 -12.57 -6.83 -56.41
C ASP A 144 -13.85 -7.71 -56.38
N SER A 145 -14.05 -8.50 -55.33
CA SER A 145 -15.18 -9.44 -55.24
C SER A 145 -16.38 -8.86 -54.49
N ASN A 146 -17.54 -8.82 -55.15
CA ASN A 146 -18.84 -8.57 -54.50
C ASN A 146 -19.54 -9.85 -54.02
N ASN A 147 -18.93 -11.04 -54.17
CA ASN A 147 -19.58 -12.31 -53.81
C ASN A 147 -19.35 -12.66 -52.32
N THR A 148 -20.43 -12.66 -51.54
CA THR A 148 -20.49 -13.05 -50.12
C THR A 148 -19.68 -14.31 -49.81
N ALA A 149 -19.94 -15.42 -50.49
CA ALA A 149 -19.29 -16.71 -50.23
C ALA A 149 -17.78 -16.70 -50.54
N VAL A 150 -17.34 -15.99 -51.58
CA VAL A 150 -15.90 -15.78 -51.87
C VAL A 150 -15.25 -14.98 -50.75
N LEU A 151 -15.87 -13.87 -50.33
CA LEU A 151 -15.35 -13.02 -49.25
C LEU A 151 -15.23 -13.79 -47.93
N ILE A 152 -16.26 -14.53 -47.51
CA ILE A 152 -16.23 -15.35 -46.28
C ILE A 152 -15.05 -16.34 -46.30
N MET A 153 -14.79 -16.99 -47.45
CA MET A 153 -13.66 -17.93 -47.57
C MET A 153 -12.30 -17.23 -47.66
N SER A 154 -12.20 -16.05 -48.29
CA SER A 154 -10.96 -15.25 -48.33
C SER A 154 -10.59 -14.74 -46.92
N ILE A 155 -11.55 -14.16 -46.21
CA ILE A 155 -11.40 -13.68 -44.82
C ILE A 155 -11.03 -14.83 -43.87
N ARG A 156 -11.61 -16.02 -44.08
CA ARG A 156 -11.20 -17.24 -43.36
C ARG A 156 -9.73 -17.59 -43.62
N ALA A 157 -9.26 -17.53 -44.86
CA ALA A 157 -7.85 -17.80 -45.20
C ALA A 157 -6.90 -16.76 -44.59
N VAL A 158 -7.24 -15.46 -44.69
CA VAL A 158 -6.49 -14.37 -44.05
C VAL A 158 -6.35 -14.59 -42.54
N ARG A 159 -7.44 -14.93 -41.83
CA ARG A 159 -7.40 -15.18 -40.38
C ARG A 159 -6.43 -16.29 -39.98
N GLN A 160 -6.36 -17.39 -40.74
CA GLN A 160 -5.47 -18.51 -40.41
C GLN A 160 -4.00 -18.14 -40.68
N LEU A 161 -3.74 -17.42 -41.78
CA LEU A 161 -2.41 -16.96 -42.17
C LEU A 161 -1.85 -15.84 -41.25
N TRP A 162 -2.72 -15.09 -40.55
CA TRP A 162 -2.33 -13.91 -39.76
C TRP A 162 -1.27 -14.16 -38.68
N ASN A 163 -1.15 -15.39 -38.18
CA ASN A 163 -0.18 -15.71 -37.13
C ASN A 163 1.28 -15.64 -37.63
N GLU A 164 1.52 -15.91 -38.91
CA GLU A 164 2.84 -15.88 -39.55
C GLU A 164 3.36 -14.45 -39.69
N LYS A 165 4.54 -14.15 -39.13
CA LYS A 165 5.07 -12.77 -39.06
C LYS A 165 5.32 -12.14 -40.44
N LEU A 166 5.85 -12.90 -41.40
CA LEU A 166 6.12 -12.39 -42.75
C LEU A 166 4.80 -12.11 -43.50
N VAL A 167 3.87 -13.06 -43.48
CA VAL A 167 2.56 -12.94 -44.14
C VAL A 167 1.76 -11.78 -43.55
N ARG A 168 1.72 -11.65 -42.22
CA ARG A 168 1.08 -10.53 -41.52
C ARG A 168 1.65 -9.18 -41.93
N ASN A 169 2.97 -9.03 -41.92
CA ASN A 169 3.62 -7.77 -42.29
C ASN A 169 3.32 -7.38 -43.75
N LEU A 170 3.23 -8.36 -44.66
CA LEU A 170 2.83 -8.14 -46.06
C LEU A 170 1.35 -7.78 -46.21
N MET A 171 0.44 -8.44 -45.47
CA MET A 171 -0.99 -8.09 -45.46
C MET A 171 -1.23 -6.67 -44.94
N ILE A 172 -0.53 -6.29 -43.88
CA ILE A 172 -0.51 -4.92 -43.33
C ILE A 172 0.02 -3.94 -44.40
N GLY A 173 1.19 -4.21 -44.99
CA GLY A 173 1.76 -3.37 -46.05
C GLY A 173 0.91 -3.23 -47.33
N GLN A 174 -0.08 -4.11 -47.54
CA GLN A 174 -1.02 -4.07 -48.67
C GLN A 174 -2.40 -3.47 -48.32
N GLY A 175 -2.59 -2.95 -47.10
CA GLY A 175 -3.86 -2.37 -46.64
C GLY A 175 -4.98 -3.40 -46.45
N CYS A 176 -4.63 -4.64 -46.10
CA CYS A 176 -5.58 -5.74 -45.97
C CYS A 176 -6.58 -5.52 -44.82
N ILE A 177 -6.16 -4.88 -43.71
CA ILE A 177 -7.07 -4.59 -42.60
C ILE A 177 -8.08 -3.53 -43.05
N LYS A 178 -7.64 -2.46 -43.70
CA LYS A 178 -8.53 -1.40 -44.20
C LYS A 178 -9.61 -2.02 -45.09
N LYS A 179 -9.24 -2.90 -46.03
CA LYS A 179 -10.19 -3.57 -46.93
C LYS A 179 -11.21 -4.45 -46.20
N ILE A 180 -10.82 -5.14 -45.13
CA ILE A 180 -11.75 -5.93 -44.29
C ILE A 180 -12.71 -5.02 -43.51
N VAL A 181 -12.24 -3.85 -43.07
CA VAL A 181 -13.06 -2.83 -42.38
C VAL A 181 -13.98 -2.10 -43.37
N ASP A 182 -13.50 -1.73 -44.54
CA ASP A 182 -14.28 -1.13 -45.63
C ASP A 182 -15.40 -2.08 -46.08
N LEU A 183 -15.15 -3.40 -46.14
CA LEU A 183 -16.20 -4.41 -46.37
C LEU A 183 -17.23 -4.45 -45.24
N LEU A 184 -16.82 -4.41 -43.96
CA LEU A 184 -17.75 -4.36 -42.83
C LEU A 184 -18.65 -3.12 -42.91
N VAL A 185 -18.04 -1.96 -43.12
CA VAL A 185 -18.73 -0.67 -43.25
C VAL A 185 -19.64 -0.65 -44.49
N LYS A 186 -19.22 -1.21 -45.63
CA LYS A 186 -20.03 -1.32 -46.86
C LYS A 186 -21.31 -2.12 -46.63
N PHE A 187 -21.22 -3.30 -46.00
CA PHE A 187 -22.41 -4.12 -45.73
C PHE A 187 -23.22 -3.65 -44.50
N ALA A 188 -22.65 -2.79 -43.65
CA ALA A 188 -23.35 -2.18 -42.52
C ALA A 188 -24.00 -0.82 -42.83
N ARG A 189 -23.56 -0.07 -43.85
CA ARG A 189 -24.05 1.29 -44.13
C ARG A 189 -25.53 1.32 -44.51
N ASN A 190 -26.23 2.36 -44.05
CA ASN A 190 -27.60 2.64 -44.44
C ASN A 190 -27.65 3.49 -45.72
N GLU A 191 -27.79 2.84 -46.88
CA GLU A 191 -27.73 3.45 -48.21
C GLU A 191 -28.79 4.54 -48.45
N ALA A 192 -29.97 4.45 -47.81
CA ALA A 192 -31.03 5.45 -47.97
C ALA A 192 -30.56 6.87 -47.58
N LYS A 193 -29.79 6.98 -46.50
CA LYS A 193 -29.29 8.25 -45.98
C LYS A 193 -28.04 8.77 -46.73
N ALA A 194 -27.38 7.91 -47.51
CA ALA A 194 -26.26 8.33 -48.36
C ALA A 194 -26.72 9.20 -49.55
N LEU A 195 -28.00 9.09 -49.94
CA LEU A 195 -28.61 9.88 -51.02
C LEU A 195 -29.12 11.24 -50.52
N GLU A 196 -29.73 11.29 -49.32
CA GLU A 196 -30.19 12.54 -48.68
C GLU A 196 -29.07 13.58 -48.49
N CYS A 197 -27.82 13.13 -48.33
CA CYS A 197 -26.65 14.00 -48.21
C CYS A 197 -26.12 14.57 -49.54
N VAL A 198 -26.73 14.23 -50.68
CA VAL A 198 -26.30 14.65 -52.02
C VAL A 198 -27.34 15.55 -52.71
N GLU A 199 -28.63 15.30 -52.50
CA GLU A 199 -29.70 16.09 -53.14
C GLU A 199 -30.22 17.21 -52.23
N SER A 200 -29.61 18.39 -52.38
CA SER A 200 -30.26 19.67 -52.06
C SER A 200 -30.80 20.28 -53.35
N PRO A 201 -32.13 20.23 -53.57
CA PRO A 201 -32.84 21.49 -53.64
C PRO A 201 -34.17 21.54 -52.86
N ALA A 202 -34.53 22.77 -52.50
CA ALA A 202 -35.75 23.29 -51.91
C ALA A 202 -37.06 22.44 -51.93
N GLN A 203 -37.72 22.49 -50.76
CA GLN A 203 -39.19 22.46 -50.56
C GLN A 203 -39.97 21.21 -50.98
N GLY A 204 -40.36 20.42 -49.98
CA GLY A 204 -41.40 19.39 -50.09
C GLY A 204 -41.78 18.82 -48.72
N GLU A 205 -42.88 19.30 -48.14
CA GLU A 205 -43.44 18.67 -46.93
C GLU A 205 -44.02 17.30 -47.27
N SER A 206 -43.71 16.28 -46.47
CA SER A 206 -44.47 15.03 -46.44
C SER A 206 -44.61 14.55 -45.00
N LEU A 207 -45.79 14.02 -44.66
CA LEU A 207 -46.19 13.73 -43.28
C LEU A 207 -45.66 12.35 -42.83
N GLY A 208 -45.05 12.31 -41.65
CA GLY A 208 -44.57 11.09 -41.01
C GLY A 208 -44.39 11.24 -39.50
N GLU A 209 -45.38 10.77 -38.75
CA GLU A 209 -45.41 10.54 -37.29
C GLU A 209 -45.02 11.70 -36.34
N GLU A 210 -46.02 12.16 -35.57
CA GLU A 210 -45.85 13.21 -34.55
C GLU A 210 -45.03 12.72 -33.34
N THR A 211 -43.71 12.83 -33.43
CA THR A 211 -42.81 12.65 -32.28
C THR A 211 -42.97 13.81 -31.30
N GLU A 212 -43.84 13.63 -30.29
CA GLU A 212 -44.21 14.61 -29.27
C GLU A 212 -42.99 15.36 -28.68
N LYS A 213 -42.93 16.69 -28.87
CA LYS A 213 -41.76 17.53 -28.53
C LYS A 213 -42.00 18.33 -27.25
N VAL A 214 -41.07 18.22 -26.31
CA VAL A 214 -41.00 18.99 -25.07
C VAL A 214 -40.05 20.16 -25.26
N VAL A 215 -40.49 21.38 -24.94
CA VAL A 215 -39.64 22.59 -24.94
C VAL A 215 -38.98 22.72 -23.58
N ILE A 216 -37.64 22.72 -23.53
CA ILE A 216 -36.91 23.16 -22.32
C ILE A 216 -36.64 24.65 -22.46
N LYS A 217 -37.31 25.46 -21.63
CA LYS A 217 -36.98 26.88 -21.45
C LYS A 217 -35.81 27.05 -20.48
N ARG A 218 -34.92 28.01 -20.75
CA ARG A 218 -33.83 28.42 -19.83
C ARG A 218 -33.56 29.92 -19.94
N LEU A 219 -33.27 30.56 -18.81
CA LEU A 219 -33.18 32.02 -18.69
C LEU A 219 -32.11 32.69 -19.60
N HIS A 220 -31.05 31.96 -19.96
CA HIS A 220 -29.90 32.49 -20.72
C HIS A 220 -29.43 31.56 -21.86
N ALA A 221 -30.34 30.80 -22.49
CA ALA A 221 -30.02 30.00 -23.67
C ALA A 221 -31.26 29.89 -24.59
N PRO A 222 -31.11 29.82 -25.92
CA PRO A 222 -32.24 29.70 -26.83
C PRO A 222 -33.03 28.41 -26.58
N ASP A 223 -34.36 28.54 -26.49
CA ASP A 223 -35.30 27.44 -26.29
C ASP A 223 -35.04 26.28 -27.27
N ARG A 224 -34.98 25.05 -26.76
CA ARG A 224 -34.77 23.85 -27.57
C ARG A 224 -35.89 22.84 -27.36
N THR A 225 -36.57 22.51 -28.46
CA THR A 225 -37.42 21.33 -28.56
C THR A 225 -36.58 20.06 -28.51
N ILE A 226 -36.90 19.15 -27.59
CA ILE A 226 -36.39 17.78 -27.58
C ILE A 226 -37.57 16.80 -27.57
N THR A 227 -37.40 15.57 -28.04
CA THR A 227 -38.50 14.59 -27.98
C THR A 227 -38.82 14.21 -26.53
N LYS A 228 -40.08 13.84 -26.26
CA LYS A 228 -40.54 13.39 -24.94
C LYS A 228 -39.75 12.19 -24.39
N GLU A 229 -39.22 11.34 -25.28
CA GLU A 229 -38.31 10.25 -24.90
C GLU A 229 -36.92 10.79 -24.48
N LYS A 230 -36.35 11.74 -25.22
CA LYS A 230 -35.09 12.41 -24.84
C LYS A 230 -35.23 13.16 -23.52
N PHE A 231 -36.38 13.78 -23.25
CA PHE A 231 -36.67 14.39 -21.94
C PHE A 231 -36.74 13.33 -20.83
N LYS A 232 -37.53 12.25 -20.99
CA LYS A 232 -37.60 11.15 -20.01
C LYS A 232 -36.24 10.50 -19.72
N ASN A 233 -35.35 10.41 -20.70
CA ASN A 233 -34.02 9.84 -20.49
C ASN A 233 -33.04 10.83 -19.81
N ILE A 234 -33.17 12.14 -20.03
CA ILE A 234 -32.48 13.16 -19.20
C ILE A 234 -32.98 13.09 -17.76
N VAL A 235 -34.29 12.98 -17.55
CA VAL A 235 -34.91 12.83 -16.22
C VAL A 235 -34.37 11.58 -15.50
N ARG A 236 -34.39 10.39 -16.13
CA ARG A 236 -33.74 9.18 -15.56
C ARG A 236 -32.28 9.36 -15.20
N HIS A 237 -31.53 10.10 -16.03
CA HIS A 237 -30.11 10.35 -15.80
C HIS A 237 -29.88 11.35 -14.64
N MET A 238 -30.88 12.17 -14.29
CA MET A 238 -30.88 13.00 -13.08
C MET A 238 -31.35 12.20 -11.85
N GLU A 239 -32.47 11.47 -11.96
CA GLU A 239 -33.07 10.66 -10.89
C GLU A 239 -32.09 9.64 -10.29
N ASN A 240 -31.25 9.02 -11.12
CA ASN A 240 -30.25 8.04 -10.67
C ASN A 240 -28.88 8.66 -10.35
N SER A 241 -28.73 9.98 -10.46
CA SER A 241 -27.45 10.70 -10.29
C SER A 241 -27.54 11.74 -9.17
N HIS A 242 -27.67 11.26 -7.93
CA HIS A 242 -27.73 12.08 -6.71
C HIS A 242 -26.43 12.88 -6.39
N HIS A 243 -25.49 13.02 -7.33
CA HIS A 243 -24.13 13.58 -7.14
C HIS A 243 -23.63 14.32 -8.41
N CYS A 244 -24.48 15.07 -9.12
CA CYS A 244 -24.11 15.74 -10.38
C CYS A 244 -24.52 17.22 -10.43
N ASP A 245 -23.85 18.06 -9.65
CA ASP A 245 -24.09 19.51 -9.57
C ASP A 245 -23.77 20.26 -10.89
N ILE A 246 -23.05 19.64 -11.82
CA ILE A 246 -22.64 20.26 -13.09
C ILE A 246 -23.49 19.71 -14.25
N VAL A 247 -24.61 20.39 -14.52
CA VAL A 247 -25.47 20.16 -15.72
C VAL A 247 -24.80 20.72 -16.97
N GLY A 248 -23.63 20.17 -17.31
CA GLY A 248 -22.84 20.58 -18.46
C GLY A 248 -23.55 20.30 -19.79
N TYR A 249 -23.38 21.20 -20.77
CA TYR A 249 -24.02 21.19 -22.10
C TYR A 249 -23.93 19.85 -22.85
N GLN A 250 -22.94 19.00 -22.52
CA GLN A 250 -22.73 17.68 -23.13
C GLN A 250 -23.79 16.64 -22.75
N LEU A 251 -24.49 16.75 -21.61
CA LEU A 251 -25.67 15.91 -21.31
C LEU A 251 -26.80 16.10 -22.34
N ILE A 252 -26.84 17.25 -23.02
CA ILE A 252 -27.82 17.57 -24.08
C ILE A 252 -27.34 17.08 -25.45
N LYS A 253 -26.03 16.81 -25.62
CA LYS A 253 -25.46 16.00 -26.72
C LYS A 253 -25.74 14.51 -26.46
N SER A 254 -27.03 14.15 -26.51
CA SER A 254 -27.50 12.77 -26.54
C SER A 254 -27.16 12.11 -27.88
N TYR A 255 -25.87 11.92 -28.17
CA TYR A 255 -25.42 11.07 -29.27
C TYR A 255 -25.63 9.62 -28.83
N ARG A 256 -26.89 9.14 -28.86
CA ARG A 256 -27.17 7.72 -28.66
C ARG A 256 -26.51 6.98 -29.81
N TRP A 257 -25.35 6.40 -29.54
CA TRP A 257 -24.64 5.48 -30.42
C TRP A 257 -25.51 4.27 -30.81
N LYS A 258 -26.53 3.95 -30.00
CA LYS A 258 -27.62 3.00 -30.28
C LYS A 258 -28.56 3.48 -31.40
N ASP A 259 -28.75 4.78 -31.57
CA ASP A 259 -29.67 5.42 -32.54
C ASP A 259 -28.93 5.85 -33.84
N SER A 260 -27.74 5.28 -34.09
CA SER A 260 -26.85 5.67 -35.19
C SER A 260 -27.40 5.25 -36.57
N GLN A 261 -28.30 6.07 -37.12
CA GLN A 261 -28.98 5.89 -38.43
C GLN A 261 -28.05 5.60 -39.63
N ASP A 262 -26.76 5.91 -39.51
CA ASP A 262 -25.72 5.68 -40.52
C ASP A 262 -25.46 4.18 -40.80
N PHE A 263 -25.86 3.30 -39.87
CA PHE A 263 -25.69 1.85 -39.96
C PHE A 263 -27.02 1.09 -39.79
N LYS A 264 -27.10 -0.09 -40.41
CA LYS A 264 -28.18 -1.07 -40.33
C LYS A 264 -27.65 -2.44 -39.89
N MET A 265 -28.49 -3.24 -39.22
CA MET A 265 -28.14 -4.60 -38.81
C MET A 265 -28.33 -5.56 -40.01
N PRO A 266 -27.46 -6.56 -40.24
CA PRO A 266 -27.59 -7.48 -41.37
C PRO A 266 -28.78 -8.45 -41.20
N GLU A 267 -29.74 -8.37 -42.12
CA GLU A 267 -30.96 -9.21 -42.13
C GLU A 267 -30.74 -10.57 -42.84
N ALA A 268 -29.96 -10.57 -43.92
CA ALA A 268 -29.77 -11.78 -44.75
C ALA A 268 -28.73 -12.73 -44.13
N GLN A 269 -29.04 -14.03 -44.05
CA GLN A 269 -28.16 -15.05 -43.46
C GLN A 269 -26.72 -15.03 -44.02
N GLU A 270 -26.54 -14.85 -45.34
CA GLU A 270 -25.19 -14.74 -45.94
C GLU A 270 -24.41 -13.53 -45.41
N THR A 271 -25.10 -12.41 -45.16
CA THR A 271 -24.46 -11.21 -44.58
C THR A 271 -24.17 -11.42 -43.08
N VAL A 272 -25.03 -12.13 -42.33
CA VAL A 272 -24.74 -12.53 -40.94
C VAL A 272 -23.50 -13.42 -40.85
N GLU A 273 -23.33 -14.35 -41.79
CA GLU A 273 -22.12 -15.18 -41.90
C GLU A 273 -20.88 -14.38 -42.32
N LEU A 274 -21.04 -13.37 -43.20
CA LEU A 274 -19.97 -12.45 -43.57
C LEU A 274 -19.51 -11.59 -42.38
N PHE A 275 -20.43 -10.95 -41.64
CA PHE A 275 -20.10 -10.22 -40.41
C PHE A 275 -19.42 -11.14 -39.38
N THR A 276 -19.94 -12.36 -39.20
CA THR A 276 -19.32 -13.37 -38.32
C THR A 276 -17.90 -13.73 -38.76
N GLY A 277 -17.66 -13.85 -40.07
CA GLY A 277 -16.34 -14.09 -40.66
C GLY A 277 -15.38 -12.92 -40.43
N ILE A 278 -15.82 -11.70 -40.76
CA ILE A 278 -15.08 -10.44 -40.58
C ILE A 278 -14.70 -10.26 -39.12
N LEU A 279 -15.66 -10.24 -38.19
CA LEU A 279 -15.41 -9.96 -36.78
C LEU A 279 -14.46 -10.99 -36.15
N LYS A 280 -14.58 -12.28 -36.50
CA LYS A 280 -13.63 -13.30 -36.06
C LYS A 280 -12.23 -13.11 -36.65
N CYS A 281 -12.10 -12.50 -37.84
CA CYS A 281 -10.80 -12.12 -38.41
C CYS A 281 -10.23 -10.87 -37.72
N LEU A 282 -11.04 -9.82 -37.55
CA LEU A 282 -10.67 -8.59 -36.85
C LEU A 282 -10.28 -8.85 -35.38
N GLN A 283 -10.90 -9.82 -34.71
CA GLN A 283 -10.51 -10.30 -33.37
C GLN A 283 -9.08 -10.86 -33.35
N THR A 284 -8.66 -11.59 -34.39
CA THR A 284 -7.28 -12.10 -34.55
C THR A 284 -6.31 -10.99 -34.96
N ILE A 285 -6.74 -10.05 -35.79
CA ILE A 285 -5.94 -8.90 -36.23
C ILE A 285 -5.61 -7.97 -35.05
N THR A 286 -6.62 -7.58 -34.29
CA THR A 286 -6.50 -6.62 -33.18
C THR A 286 -5.74 -7.15 -31.97
N SER A 287 -5.49 -8.46 -31.84
CA SER A 287 -4.57 -8.98 -30.82
C SER A 287 -3.10 -8.63 -31.11
N THR A 288 -2.79 -8.13 -32.31
CA THR A 288 -1.46 -7.60 -32.65
C THR A 288 -1.40 -6.08 -32.44
N ILE A 289 -0.69 -5.66 -31.39
CA ILE A 289 -0.49 -4.25 -31.03
C ILE A 289 0.44 -3.59 -32.04
N SER A 290 -0.05 -2.57 -32.74
CA SER A 290 0.68 -1.81 -33.77
C SER A 290 -0.09 -0.53 -34.14
N ALA A 291 0.62 0.58 -34.37
CA ALA A 291 0.03 1.84 -34.84
C ALA A 291 -0.76 1.67 -36.15
N GLN A 292 -0.26 0.89 -37.11
CA GLN A 292 -0.93 0.70 -38.39
C GLN A 292 -2.23 -0.13 -38.25
N VAL A 293 -2.30 -1.04 -37.26
CA VAL A 293 -3.56 -1.74 -36.94
C VAL A 293 -4.58 -0.74 -36.38
N ALA A 294 -4.16 0.22 -35.56
CA ALA A 294 -5.06 1.28 -35.07
C ALA A 294 -5.53 2.22 -36.20
N GLU A 295 -4.68 2.53 -37.17
CA GLU A 295 -5.02 3.38 -38.33
C GLU A 295 -6.00 2.70 -39.28
N GLU A 296 -5.71 1.48 -39.73
CA GLU A 296 -6.59 0.75 -40.65
C GLU A 296 -7.93 0.33 -40.01
N MET A 297 -7.98 0.18 -38.67
CA MET A 297 -9.23 -0.05 -37.93
C MET A 297 -10.07 1.22 -37.71
N TYR A 298 -9.45 2.40 -37.73
CA TYR A 298 -10.18 3.68 -37.69
C TYR A 298 -10.90 3.92 -39.01
N GLY A 299 -10.16 3.78 -40.13
CA GLY A 299 -10.66 4.05 -41.46
C GLY A 299 -11.04 5.53 -41.66
N GLU A 300 -11.78 5.81 -42.73
CA GLU A 300 -12.14 7.19 -43.08
C GLU A 300 -13.09 7.79 -42.03
N GLN A 301 -12.69 8.91 -41.43
CA GLN A 301 -13.43 9.63 -40.37
C GLN A 301 -13.88 8.75 -39.18
N GLY A 302 -13.14 7.68 -38.89
CA GLY A 302 -13.46 6.74 -37.80
C GLY A 302 -14.61 5.78 -38.07
N CYS A 303 -15.07 5.64 -39.32
CA CYS A 303 -16.24 4.83 -39.64
C CYS A 303 -16.12 3.35 -39.25
N GLY A 304 -14.91 2.78 -39.23
CA GLY A 304 -14.66 1.40 -38.78
C GLY A 304 -14.99 1.20 -37.30
N ILE A 305 -14.48 2.09 -36.43
CA ILE A 305 -14.76 2.04 -34.98
C ILE A 305 -16.22 2.41 -34.69
N LYS A 306 -16.80 3.39 -35.40
CA LYS A 306 -18.24 3.73 -35.27
C LYS A 306 -19.13 2.54 -35.63
N CYS A 307 -18.80 1.77 -36.66
CA CYS A 307 -19.50 0.53 -37.00
C CYS A 307 -19.38 -0.54 -35.90
N LEU A 308 -18.20 -0.69 -35.28
CA LEU A 308 -18.02 -1.60 -34.13
C LEU A 308 -18.83 -1.16 -32.90
N VAL A 309 -18.90 0.15 -32.64
CA VAL A 309 -19.72 0.73 -31.56
C VAL A 309 -21.21 0.46 -31.80
N PHE A 310 -21.72 0.66 -33.01
CA PHE A 310 -23.10 0.28 -33.38
C PHE A 310 -23.36 -1.22 -33.17
N LEU A 311 -22.40 -2.08 -33.54
CA LEU A 311 -22.48 -3.53 -33.34
C LEU A 311 -22.37 -3.98 -31.86
N CYS A 312 -22.08 -3.06 -30.91
CA CYS A 312 -22.15 -3.32 -29.47
C CYS A 312 -23.55 -3.07 -28.87
N SER A 313 -24.55 -2.74 -29.68
CA SER A 313 -25.94 -2.52 -29.24
C SER A 313 -26.58 -3.77 -28.63
N GLU A 314 -27.58 -3.59 -27.76
CA GLU A 314 -28.19 -4.69 -26.98
C GLU A 314 -28.95 -5.72 -27.83
N SER A 315 -29.46 -5.33 -28.98
CA SER A 315 -30.10 -6.21 -29.97
C SER A 315 -29.11 -6.92 -30.91
N SER A 316 -27.80 -6.61 -30.82
CA SER A 316 -26.79 -7.16 -31.71
C SER A 316 -26.32 -8.55 -31.26
N GLN A 317 -26.60 -9.57 -32.09
CA GLN A 317 -25.98 -10.91 -31.97
C GLN A 317 -24.45 -10.89 -32.07
N PHE A 318 -23.85 -9.76 -32.47
CA PHE A 318 -22.41 -9.58 -32.59
C PHE A 318 -21.76 -8.88 -31.39
N ARG A 319 -22.55 -8.42 -30.41
CA ARG A 319 -22.11 -7.57 -29.28
C ARG A 319 -20.84 -8.07 -28.61
N THR A 320 -20.80 -9.34 -28.21
CA THR A 320 -19.67 -9.96 -27.51
C THR A 320 -18.39 -10.02 -28.36
N LEU A 321 -18.51 -10.18 -29.70
CA LEU A 321 -17.38 -10.13 -30.62
C LEU A 321 -16.89 -8.69 -30.83
N ALA A 322 -17.81 -7.74 -31.03
CA ALA A 322 -17.50 -6.33 -31.22
C ALA A 322 -16.81 -5.74 -29.97
N LEU A 323 -17.36 -5.97 -28.77
CA LEU A 323 -16.75 -5.58 -27.49
C LEU A 323 -15.34 -6.15 -27.30
N LYS A 324 -15.10 -7.39 -27.73
CA LYS A 324 -13.77 -8.00 -27.66
C LYS A 324 -12.76 -7.32 -28.58
N ILE A 325 -13.16 -6.99 -29.80
CA ILE A 325 -12.32 -6.23 -30.75
C ILE A 325 -12.02 -4.83 -30.18
N VAL A 326 -13.02 -4.17 -29.59
CA VAL A 326 -12.85 -2.84 -28.96
C VAL A 326 -11.95 -2.92 -27.72
N SER A 327 -12.03 -3.98 -26.91
CA SER A 327 -11.12 -4.22 -25.76
C SER A 327 -9.67 -4.53 -26.20
N HIS A 328 -9.49 -5.28 -27.29
CA HIS A 328 -8.17 -5.46 -27.92
C HIS A 328 -7.60 -4.11 -28.42
N LEU A 329 -8.42 -3.28 -29.07
CA LEU A 329 -8.01 -1.95 -29.51
C LEU A 329 -7.69 -1.02 -28.33
N ALA A 330 -8.47 -1.04 -27.24
CA ALA A 330 -8.17 -0.25 -26.04
C ALA A 330 -6.85 -0.66 -25.37
N SER A 331 -6.36 -1.88 -25.61
CA SER A 331 -5.03 -2.36 -25.19
C SER A 331 -3.88 -1.87 -26.08
N ASN A 332 -4.16 -1.14 -27.17
CA ASN A 332 -3.18 -0.56 -28.08
C ASN A 332 -3.08 0.96 -27.86
N PRO A 333 -1.94 1.50 -27.38
CA PRO A 333 -1.79 2.93 -27.09
C PRO A 333 -2.14 3.84 -28.27
N ASP A 334 -1.77 3.44 -29.49
CA ASP A 334 -1.99 4.21 -30.73
C ASP A 334 -3.48 4.34 -31.11
N ALA A 335 -4.35 3.53 -30.50
CA ALA A 335 -5.80 3.57 -30.71
C ALA A 335 -6.55 4.43 -29.69
N ILE A 336 -5.95 4.82 -28.56
CA ILE A 336 -6.67 5.47 -27.44
C ILE A 336 -7.37 6.77 -27.89
N GLY A 337 -6.67 7.66 -28.59
CA GLY A 337 -7.26 8.89 -29.14
C GLY A 337 -8.34 8.63 -30.19
N LYS A 338 -8.16 7.61 -31.02
CA LYS A 338 -9.10 7.19 -32.08
C LYS A 338 -10.41 6.61 -31.52
N LEU A 339 -10.31 5.80 -30.47
CA LEU A 339 -11.46 5.25 -29.71
C LEU A 339 -12.21 6.37 -28.99
N THR A 340 -11.47 7.30 -28.37
CA THR A 340 -12.02 8.51 -27.71
C THR A 340 -12.81 9.37 -28.70
N ALA A 341 -12.29 9.59 -29.91
CA ALA A 341 -12.96 10.33 -30.98
C ALA A 341 -14.17 9.60 -31.62
N CYS A 342 -14.48 8.38 -31.20
CA CYS A 342 -15.64 7.60 -31.65
C CYS A 342 -16.61 7.24 -30.51
N ASP A 343 -16.61 7.99 -29.41
CA ASP A 343 -17.51 7.84 -28.27
C ASP A 343 -17.54 6.45 -27.61
N VAL A 344 -16.46 5.66 -27.79
CA VAL A 344 -16.33 4.30 -27.26
C VAL A 344 -16.51 4.25 -25.74
N ILE A 345 -16.06 5.30 -25.03
CA ILE A 345 -16.19 5.37 -23.57
C ILE A 345 -17.64 5.58 -23.11
N THR A 346 -18.43 6.29 -23.91
CA THR A 346 -19.87 6.49 -23.72
C THR A 346 -20.60 5.15 -23.88
N MET A 347 -20.31 4.42 -24.96
CA MET A 347 -20.83 3.08 -25.21
C MET A 347 -20.51 2.08 -24.08
N ALA A 348 -19.24 2.02 -23.64
CA ALA A 348 -18.84 1.12 -22.57
C ALA A 348 -19.45 1.49 -21.21
N SER A 349 -19.66 2.78 -20.94
CA SER A 349 -20.36 3.26 -19.74
C SER A 349 -21.84 2.86 -19.75
N ASP A 350 -22.55 3.17 -20.84
CA ASP A 350 -23.99 2.88 -20.98
C ASP A 350 -24.28 1.38 -20.85
N LEU A 351 -23.42 0.53 -21.42
CA LEU A 351 -23.56 -0.92 -21.32
C LEU A 351 -23.35 -1.43 -19.88
N ILE A 352 -22.35 -0.92 -19.15
CA ILE A 352 -22.13 -1.31 -17.75
C ILE A 352 -23.23 -0.82 -16.81
N MET A 353 -23.84 0.34 -17.10
CA MET A 353 -24.87 0.94 -16.25
C MET A 353 -26.29 0.43 -16.52
N TYR A 354 -26.62 0.12 -17.78
CA TYR A 354 -28.02 -0.09 -18.19
C TYR A 354 -28.30 -1.41 -18.94
N ALA A 355 -27.28 -2.09 -19.49
CA ALA A 355 -27.50 -3.31 -20.26
C ALA A 355 -27.32 -4.57 -19.40
N ASN A 356 -28.08 -5.63 -19.71
CA ASN A 356 -27.80 -6.96 -19.18
C ASN A 356 -26.60 -7.56 -19.95
N LEU A 357 -25.47 -7.72 -19.28
CA LEU A 357 -24.19 -8.20 -19.83
C LEU A 357 -23.80 -9.56 -19.25
N ASP A 358 -23.16 -10.41 -20.06
CA ASP A 358 -22.49 -11.62 -19.55
C ASP A 358 -21.13 -11.29 -18.88
N ASP A 359 -20.53 -12.26 -18.17
CA ASP A 359 -19.28 -12.05 -17.42
C ASP A 359 -18.02 -11.87 -18.29
N SER A 360 -18.09 -12.16 -19.59
CA SER A 360 -17.06 -11.77 -20.56
C SER A 360 -17.30 -10.36 -21.09
N GLU A 361 -18.55 -9.99 -21.38
CA GLU A 361 -18.93 -8.64 -21.79
C GLU A 361 -18.65 -7.61 -20.68
N LYS A 362 -18.96 -7.92 -19.42
CA LYS A 362 -18.55 -7.11 -18.25
C LYS A 362 -17.04 -6.89 -18.23
N ARG A 363 -16.24 -7.95 -18.43
CA ARG A 363 -14.76 -7.84 -18.47
C ARG A 363 -14.27 -7.00 -19.64
N TYR A 364 -14.82 -7.17 -20.84
CA TYR A 364 -14.46 -6.35 -22.00
C TYR A 364 -14.82 -4.87 -21.79
N CYS A 365 -16.03 -4.56 -21.32
CA CYS A 365 -16.42 -3.18 -21.02
C CYS A 365 -15.57 -2.56 -19.90
N THR A 366 -15.29 -3.32 -18.83
CA THR A 366 -14.42 -2.88 -17.72
C THR A 366 -13.00 -2.62 -18.22
N SER A 367 -12.44 -3.51 -19.04
CA SER A 367 -11.14 -3.34 -19.68
C SER A 367 -11.09 -2.05 -20.53
N VAL A 368 -12.11 -1.81 -21.36
CA VAL A 368 -12.23 -0.58 -22.17
C VAL A 368 -12.29 0.67 -21.28
N ILE A 369 -13.15 0.71 -20.26
CA ILE A 369 -13.24 1.85 -19.33
C ILE A 369 -11.89 2.11 -18.65
N CYS A 370 -11.27 1.06 -18.11
CA CYS A 370 -10.02 1.16 -17.36
C CYS A 370 -8.83 1.62 -18.20
N LEU A 371 -8.68 1.12 -19.42
CA LEU A 371 -7.57 1.47 -20.30
C LEU A 371 -7.73 2.87 -20.92
N LEU A 372 -8.97 3.27 -21.25
CA LEU A 372 -9.26 4.61 -21.77
C LEU A 372 -9.23 5.71 -20.69
N ALA A 373 -9.35 5.37 -19.40
CA ALA A 373 -9.25 6.31 -18.27
C ALA A 373 -7.88 7.00 -18.11
N LYS A 374 -6.87 6.63 -18.91
CA LYS A 374 -5.61 7.39 -19.03
C LYS A 374 -5.85 8.83 -19.49
N GLU A 375 -6.80 9.05 -20.40
CA GLU A 375 -7.13 10.38 -20.92
C GLU A 375 -8.04 11.16 -19.97
N ALA A 376 -7.72 12.43 -19.71
CA ALA A 376 -8.49 13.29 -18.82
C ALA A 376 -9.95 13.49 -19.28
N CYS A 377 -10.16 13.62 -20.61
CA CYS A 377 -11.50 13.69 -21.20
C CYS A 377 -12.33 12.44 -20.86
N ASN A 378 -11.73 11.24 -20.97
CA ASN A 378 -12.43 9.99 -20.69
C ASN A 378 -12.80 9.86 -19.22
N ARG A 379 -11.92 10.25 -18.28
CA ARG A 379 -12.26 10.33 -16.84
C ARG A 379 -13.48 11.22 -16.59
N GLY A 380 -13.52 12.39 -17.23
CA GLY A 380 -14.67 13.30 -17.18
C GLY A 380 -15.97 12.74 -17.78
N HIS A 381 -15.90 11.78 -18.71
CA HIS A 381 -17.07 11.03 -19.19
C HIS A 381 -17.49 9.91 -18.21
N ILE A 382 -16.55 9.09 -17.73
CA ILE A 382 -16.79 7.98 -16.79
C ILE A 382 -17.40 8.46 -15.47
N ARG A 383 -16.97 9.63 -14.98
CA ARG A 383 -17.58 10.28 -13.80
C ARG A 383 -19.05 10.66 -14.06
N ARG A 384 -19.32 11.34 -15.17
CA ARG A 384 -20.66 11.89 -15.47
C ARG A 384 -21.70 10.82 -15.82
N SER A 385 -21.30 9.64 -16.27
CA SER A 385 -22.20 8.51 -16.55
C SER A 385 -22.55 7.67 -15.31
N GLY A 386 -21.95 7.94 -14.14
CA GLY A 386 -22.10 7.09 -12.94
C GLY A 386 -21.41 5.72 -13.04
N ALA A 387 -20.68 5.46 -14.13
CA ALA A 387 -19.98 4.18 -14.35
C ALA A 387 -18.83 3.96 -13.35
N LEU A 388 -18.36 5.01 -12.68
CA LEU A 388 -17.31 4.95 -11.66
C LEU A 388 -17.74 4.14 -10.41
N GLN A 389 -19.00 4.28 -9.98
CA GLN A 389 -19.60 3.50 -8.89
C GLN A 389 -19.81 2.04 -9.29
N ALA A 390 -20.24 1.78 -10.53
CA ALA A 390 -20.35 0.42 -11.06
C ALA A 390 -18.98 -0.26 -11.20
N LEU A 391 -17.95 0.47 -11.63
CA LEU A 391 -16.57 0.00 -11.69
C LEU A 391 -16.06 -0.44 -10.30
N MET A 392 -16.34 0.31 -9.24
CA MET A 392 -15.96 -0.09 -7.87
C MET A 392 -16.69 -1.35 -7.38
N LYS A 393 -17.95 -1.55 -7.76
CA LYS A 393 -18.69 -2.80 -7.47
C LYS A 393 -18.08 -4.00 -8.21
N LEU A 394 -17.75 -3.84 -9.49
CA LEU A 394 -17.09 -4.88 -10.30
C LEU A 394 -15.66 -5.17 -9.79
N ALA A 395 -14.92 -4.15 -9.36
CA ALA A 395 -13.59 -4.28 -8.76
C ALA A 395 -13.61 -5.17 -7.50
N LYS A 396 -14.55 -4.92 -6.59
CA LYS A 396 -14.75 -5.70 -5.36
C LYS A 396 -15.18 -7.16 -5.61
N GLN A 397 -15.68 -7.48 -6.81
CA GLN A 397 -16.06 -8.83 -7.23
C GLN A 397 -14.99 -9.53 -8.10
N CYS A 398 -13.92 -8.84 -8.48
CA CYS A 398 -12.96 -9.33 -9.48
C CYS A 398 -11.97 -10.37 -8.90
N LYS A 399 -12.07 -11.62 -9.39
CA LYS A 399 -11.17 -12.73 -9.01
C LYS A 399 -10.00 -12.96 -9.98
N GLU A 400 -10.00 -12.32 -11.16
CA GLU A 400 -8.99 -12.54 -12.20
C GLU A 400 -7.81 -11.56 -12.05
N LYS A 401 -6.61 -12.06 -11.74
CA LYS A 401 -5.41 -11.24 -11.43
C LYS A 401 -5.06 -10.22 -12.52
N HIS A 402 -5.18 -10.60 -13.79
CA HIS A 402 -4.94 -9.70 -14.92
C HIS A 402 -6.01 -8.60 -15.05
N GLN A 403 -7.29 -8.94 -14.86
CA GLN A 403 -8.36 -7.95 -14.86
C GLN A 403 -8.22 -6.98 -13.66
N LEU A 404 -7.82 -7.49 -12.49
CA LEU A 404 -7.53 -6.68 -11.31
C LEU A 404 -6.37 -5.71 -11.54
N SER A 405 -5.29 -6.12 -12.23
CA SER A 405 -4.17 -5.21 -12.53
C SER A 405 -4.57 -4.06 -13.47
N ILE A 406 -5.48 -4.31 -14.42
CA ILE A 406 -6.07 -3.28 -15.30
C ILE A 406 -6.96 -2.30 -14.50
N ILE A 407 -7.74 -2.80 -13.54
CA ILE A 407 -8.57 -1.96 -12.67
C ILE A 407 -7.69 -1.08 -11.75
N LEU A 408 -6.67 -1.66 -11.12
CA LEU A 408 -5.72 -0.90 -10.28
C LEU A 408 -4.96 0.16 -11.07
N TYR A 409 -4.54 -0.16 -12.31
CA TYR A 409 -3.93 0.81 -13.24
C TYR A 409 -4.86 2.00 -13.52
N ALA A 410 -6.16 1.76 -13.70
CA ALA A 410 -7.15 2.82 -13.92
C ALA A 410 -7.39 3.66 -12.67
N LEU A 411 -7.55 3.04 -11.50
CA LEU A 411 -7.71 3.73 -10.21
C LEU A 411 -6.53 4.67 -9.91
N TYR A 412 -5.32 4.28 -10.29
CA TYR A 412 -4.13 5.14 -10.21
C TYR A 412 -4.22 6.41 -11.08
N GLN A 413 -4.88 6.37 -12.25
CA GLN A 413 -5.03 7.55 -13.11
C GLN A 413 -5.96 8.62 -12.52
N TYR A 414 -6.85 8.24 -11.59
CA TYR A 414 -7.78 9.15 -10.93
C TYR A 414 -7.16 10.00 -9.81
N ARG A 415 -5.89 9.77 -9.44
CA ARG A 415 -5.14 10.61 -8.47
C ARG A 415 -5.01 12.09 -8.88
N PHE A 416 -5.28 12.39 -10.15
CA PHE A 416 -5.23 13.73 -10.75
C PHE A 416 -6.62 14.36 -10.98
N ASP A 417 -7.68 13.82 -10.37
CA ASP A 417 -9.07 14.16 -10.70
C ASP A 417 -9.95 14.13 -9.44
N ASN A 418 -9.77 15.13 -8.57
CA ASN A 418 -10.32 15.21 -7.21
C ASN A 418 -11.80 14.81 -7.10
N LEU A 419 -12.67 15.31 -8.00
CA LEU A 419 -14.11 15.00 -7.95
C LEU A 419 -14.43 13.54 -8.30
N SER A 420 -13.61 12.87 -9.13
CA SER A 420 -13.70 11.41 -9.29
C SER A 420 -13.13 10.68 -8.08
N TYR A 421 -12.09 11.23 -7.46
CA TYR A 421 -11.41 10.67 -6.30
C TYR A 421 -12.35 10.58 -5.09
N GLU A 422 -13.08 11.65 -4.79
CA GLU A 422 -14.12 11.70 -3.74
C GLU A 422 -15.23 10.67 -3.99
N ILE A 423 -15.71 10.52 -5.22
CA ILE A 423 -16.70 9.49 -5.58
C ILE A 423 -16.14 8.08 -5.36
N LEU A 424 -14.87 7.82 -5.71
CA LEU A 424 -14.22 6.54 -5.45
C LEU A 424 -14.07 6.26 -3.94
N LEU A 425 -13.66 7.27 -3.16
CA LEU A 425 -13.51 7.19 -1.70
C LEU A 425 -14.85 6.88 -1.03
N ASN A 426 -15.92 7.61 -1.39
CA ASN A 426 -17.29 7.36 -0.92
C ASN A 426 -17.86 5.99 -1.35
N ASN A 427 -17.24 5.30 -2.31
CA ASN A 427 -17.56 3.92 -2.70
C ASN A 427 -16.61 2.88 -2.06
N GLY A 428 -15.83 3.29 -1.05
CA GLY A 428 -14.89 2.48 -0.29
C GLY A 428 -13.67 2.06 -1.10
N LEU A 429 -12.90 3.04 -1.58
CA LEU A 429 -11.61 2.82 -2.25
C LEU A 429 -10.53 2.36 -1.26
N VAL A 430 -10.45 2.94 -0.07
CA VAL A 430 -9.38 2.61 0.89
C VAL A 430 -9.53 1.16 1.34
N SER A 431 -10.74 0.77 1.73
CA SER A 431 -11.09 -0.61 2.13
C SER A 431 -10.82 -1.64 1.02
N PHE A 432 -11.06 -1.29 -0.26
CA PHE A 432 -10.70 -2.15 -1.40
C PHE A 432 -9.19 -2.32 -1.57
N LEU A 433 -8.42 -1.21 -1.57
CA LEU A 433 -6.97 -1.23 -1.74
C LEU A 433 -6.27 -1.97 -0.58
N VAL A 434 -6.75 -1.80 0.65
CA VAL A 434 -6.30 -2.53 1.85
C VAL A 434 -6.59 -4.03 1.73
N GLY A 435 -7.78 -4.41 1.25
CA GLY A 435 -8.12 -5.81 0.99
C GLY A 435 -7.19 -6.47 -0.04
N VAL A 436 -6.86 -5.76 -1.13
CA VAL A 436 -5.89 -6.23 -2.13
C VAL A 436 -4.48 -6.35 -1.52
N LEU A 437 -4.06 -5.42 -0.65
CA LEU A 437 -2.78 -5.52 0.05
C LEU A 437 -2.72 -6.74 0.97
N ASN A 438 -3.76 -7.05 1.75
CA ASN A 438 -3.77 -8.24 2.60
C ASN A 438 -3.53 -9.53 1.81
N ASN A 439 -4.24 -9.70 0.69
CA ASN A 439 -4.03 -10.85 -0.21
C ASN A 439 -2.57 -10.94 -0.73
N ILE A 440 -1.93 -9.80 -1.03
CA ILE A 440 -0.52 -9.75 -1.48
C ILE A 440 0.46 -10.03 -0.33
N ILE A 441 0.09 -9.75 0.91
CA ILE A 441 0.92 -9.96 2.10
C ILE A 441 0.88 -11.43 2.54
N ASP A 442 -0.29 -12.07 2.48
CA ASP A 442 -0.45 -13.46 2.91
C ASP A 442 0.23 -14.47 1.94
N GLU A 443 0.53 -14.03 0.71
CA GLU A 443 1.40 -14.74 -0.26
C GLU A 443 2.92 -14.52 -0.03
N LYS A 444 3.37 -13.72 0.97
CA LYS A 444 4.77 -13.27 1.09
C LYS A 444 5.50 -13.74 2.35
N GLU A 445 6.72 -14.23 2.13
CA GLU A 445 7.69 -14.56 3.17
C GLU A 445 8.42 -13.32 3.73
N VAL A 446 8.95 -13.46 4.94
CA VAL A 446 9.73 -12.42 5.64
C VAL A 446 11.12 -12.27 4.98
N HIS A 447 11.47 -11.07 4.54
CA HIS A 447 12.79 -10.77 3.97
C HIS A 447 13.43 -9.59 4.70
N HIS A 448 14.16 -9.88 5.77
CA HIS A 448 14.86 -8.91 6.60
C HIS A 448 16.35 -8.80 6.24
N ILE A 449 16.97 -7.69 6.64
CA ILE A 449 18.42 -7.44 6.50
C ILE A 449 19.11 -7.78 7.83
N LYS A 450 20.21 -8.53 7.78
CA LYS A 450 21.16 -8.69 8.90
C LYS A 450 22.18 -7.56 8.86
N HIS A 451 22.70 -7.18 10.03
CA HIS A 451 23.78 -6.17 10.12
C HIS A 451 25.01 -6.56 9.29
N ASP A 452 25.33 -7.86 9.21
CA ASP A 452 26.46 -8.39 8.43
C ASP A 452 26.34 -8.15 6.90
N ASP A 453 25.14 -7.87 6.38
CA ASP A 453 24.89 -7.66 4.94
C ASP A 453 24.94 -6.16 4.53
N GLU A 454 24.95 -5.22 5.49
CA GLU A 454 24.67 -3.78 5.28
C GLU A 454 25.68 -3.08 4.36
N GLU A 455 26.98 -3.40 4.49
CA GLU A 455 28.06 -2.80 3.69
C GLU A 455 27.88 -3.00 2.17
N THR A 456 27.21 -4.10 1.77
CA THR A 456 27.01 -4.43 0.36
C THR A 456 25.91 -3.62 -0.33
N MET A 457 25.02 -2.97 0.43
CA MET A 457 23.98 -2.09 -0.15
C MET A 457 24.48 -0.64 -0.31
N ASN A 458 25.20 -0.10 0.68
CA ASN A 458 25.65 1.30 0.67
C ASN A 458 26.65 1.64 -0.46
N THR A 459 27.32 0.62 -1.03
CA THR A 459 28.20 0.75 -2.19
C THR A 459 27.50 0.54 -3.56
N SER A 460 26.25 0.07 -3.56
CA SER A 460 25.61 -0.50 -4.77
C SER A 460 25.00 0.51 -5.75
N VAL A 461 24.71 1.74 -5.32
CA VAL A 461 23.98 2.74 -6.12
C VAL A 461 24.90 3.53 -7.07
N PHE A 462 26.18 3.72 -6.72
CA PHE A 462 27.07 4.69 -7.41
C PHE A 462 28.18 4.11 -8.31
N SER A 463 28.20 2.80 -8.58
CA SER A 463 29.27 2.17 -9.39
C SER A 463 28.78 1.21 -10.49
N LYS A 464 28.13 1.77 -11.53
CA LYS A 464 27.80 1.06 -12.79
C LYS A 464 28.02 1.88 -14.07
N ARG A 465 29.11 2.65 -14.16
CA ARG A 465 29.63 3.16 -15.46
C ARG A 465 31.16 3.04 -15.50
N LYS A 466 31.67 2.44 -16.60
CA LYS A 466 33.03 1.88 -16.77
C LYS A 466 33.27 0.65 -15.86
N SER A 467 34.05 -0.37 -16.25
CA SER A 467 34.90 -0.51 -17.44
C SER A 467 34.76 -1.88 -18.11
N SER A 468 34.47 -1.91 -19.41
CA SER A 468 34.57 -3.10 -20.26
C SER A 468 35.93 -3.16 -20.96
N SER A 469 37.01 -3.56 -20.25
CA SER A 469 38.29 -3.88 -20.90
C SER A 469 39.25 -4.73 -20.05
N GLN A 470 39.89 -5.67 -20.74
CA GLN A 470 41.17 -6.35 -20.45
C GLN A 470 41.30 -7.32 -19.26
N LYS A 471 42.13 -8.33 -19.51
CA LYS A 471 42.40 -9.51 -18.69
C LYS A 471 43.72 -9.33 -17.94
N ALA A 472 43.81 -9.83 -16.71
CA ALA A 472 45.07 -10.28 -16.13
C ALA A 472 44.82 -11.46 -15.18
N LYS A 473 45.84 -12.30 -14.94
CA LYS A 473 45.81 -13.42 -13.99
C LYS A 473 46.68 -13.06 -12.77
N LEU A 474 46.34 -13.56 -11.58
CA LEU A 474 47.30 -14.23 -10.70
C LEU A 474 46.59 -15.01 -9.56
N LYS A 475 47.36 -15.63 -8.67
CA LYS A 475 46.92 -16.73 -7.78
C LYS A 475 46.91 -16.35 -6.30
N ARG A 476 45.88 -16.84 -5.60
CA ARG A 476 45.92 -17.62 -4.34
C ARG A 476 47.29 -17.77 -3.63
N SER A 477 47.33 -17.34 -2.37
CA SER A 477 47.95 -18.07 -1.24
C SER A 477 47.24 -17.69 0.06
N ASP A 478 47.34 -18.57 1.06
CA ASP A 478 46.64 -18.50 2.35
C ASP A 478 47.51 -17.81 3.43
N GLU A 479 46.87 -17.34 4.53
CA GLU A 479 47.35 -17.22 5.94
C GLU A 479 46.50 -16.15 6.69
N LEU A 480 45.57 -16.56 7.56
CA LEU A 480 45.77 -16.79 9.00
C LEU A 480 46.10 -15.52 9.82
N PHE A 481 45.09 -14.96 10.51
CA PHE A 481 45.20 -14.57 11.92
C PHE A 481 43.81 -14.47 12.58
N ASN A 482 43.64 -15.13 13.73
CA ASN A 482 42.54 -14.84 14.66
C ASN A 482 42.92 -13.62 15.50
N PHE A 483 41.96 -12.72 15.77
CA PHE A 483 41.92 -12.06 17.09
C PHE A 483 40.48 -11.71 17.51
N LYS A 484 40.26 -11.57 18.82
CA LYS A 484 38.94 -11.38 19.45
C LYS A 484 38.48 -9.92 19.45
N SER A 485 37.18 -9.74 19.59
CA SER A 485 36.58 -8.46 20.00
C SER A 485 37.03 -8.03 21.39
N SER A 486 37.31 -6.73 21.57
CA SER A 486 36.91 -5.96 22.76
C SER A 486 36.70 -4.49 22.33
N SER A 487 36.14 -3.67 23.22
CA SER A 487 35.62 -2.32 22.93
C SER A 487 36.45 -1.20 23.57
N TYR A 488 35.87 0.01 23.62
CA TYR A 488 36.35 1.25 24.27
C TYR A 488 37.51 1.95 23.52
N TYR A 489 37.54 3.28 23.31
CA TYR A 489 36.99 4.38 24.13
C TYR A 489 36.39 5.55 23.30
N ARG A 490 35.63 6.42 23.97
CA ARG A 490 35.35 7.82 23.53
C ARG A 490 36.11 8.83 24.41
N HIS A 491 36.19 10.09 23.93
CA HIS A 491 36.45 11.34 24.67
C HIS A 491 37.93 11.63 25.04
N SER A 492 38.43 12.89 25.05
CA SER A 492 37.85 14.19 24.61
C SER A 492 38.90 15.25 24.21
N LYS A 493 38.41 16.47 23.92
CA LYS A 493 39.06 17.73 23.49
C LYS A 493 40.43 18.07 24.11
N VAL A 494 41.29 18.77 23.35
CA VAL A 494 41.94 20.06 23.72
C VAL A 494 42.54 20.70 22.45
N ALA A 495 42.66 22.04 22.41
CA ALA A 495 43.17 22.81 21.26
C ALA A 495 44.63 23.27 21.45
N LYS A 496 45.32 23.58 20.34
CA LYS A 496 46.60 24.32 20.27
C LYS A 496 46.71 25.13 18.96
N ILE A 497 47.68 26.04 18.89
CA ILE A 497 47.68 27.25 18.05
C ILE A 497 48.97 27.37 17.21
N ASP A 498 48.82 27.58 15.89
CA ASP A 498 49.76 28.19 14.91
C ASP A 498 51.19 27.58 14.75
N PRO A 499 52.11 28.07 13.87
CA PRO A 499 51.99 29.13 12.83
C PRO A 499 52.56 28.79 11.42
N TYR A 500 52.48 29.76 10.50
CA TYR A 500 52.96 29.79 9.08
C TYR A 500 52.16 28.87 8.12
N GLY A 501 51.89 29.18 6.84
CA GLY A 501 52.44 30.18 5.89
C GLY A 501 52.90 29.41 4.62
N SER A 502 52.55 29.73 3.37
CA SER A 502 52.12 31.01 2.77
C SER A 502 51.26 30.80 1.50
N ALA A 503 50.69 31.89 0.95
CA ALA A 503 50.27 32.02 -0.46
C ALA A 503 51.52 32.10 -1.39
N PRO A 504 51.46 32.10 -2.75
CA PRO A 504 50.37 32.45 -3.69
C PRO A 504 50.07 31.29 -4.70
N GLU A 505 49.45 31.37 -5.89
CA GLU A 505 49.17 32.42 -6.89
C GLU A 505 47.82 32.22 -7.63
N SER A 506 47.45 33.20 -8.46
CA SER A 506 46.44 33.14 -9.55
C SER A 506 47.10 33.76 -10.80
N PRO A 507 46.76 33.38 -12.06
CA PRO A 507 45.44 33.57 -12.67
C PRO A 507 44.91 32.22 -13.26
N GLU A 508 44.22 32.01 -14.40
CA GLU A 508 43.93 32.77 -15.63
C GLU A 508 42.58 32.33 -16.28
N SER A 509 42.15 33.13 -17.25
CA SER A 509 40.90 33.17 -18.03
C SER A 509 40.64 32.03 -19.05
N GLY A 510 39.42 31.99 -19.60
CA GLY A 510 39.07 31.20 -20.81
C GLY A 510 37.57 30.79 -20.86
N SER A 511 36.62 31.62 -21.30
CA SER A 511 36.33 32.10 -22.67
C SER A 511 35.60 31.10 -23.61
N SER A 512 34.31 31.39 -23.86
CA SER A 512 33.57 31.31 -25.14
C SER A 512 33.53 30.02 -26.00
N GLY A 513 32.34 29.61 -26.48
CA GLY A 513 32.23 28.72 -27.65
C GLY A 513 30.83 28.32 -28.15
N TYR A 514 30.43 28.87 -29.30
CA TYR A 514 29.41 28.50 -30.31
C TYR A 514 29.01 26.99 -30.46
N ALA A 515 27.92 26.59 -31.15
CA ALA A 515 27.19 27.23 -32.27
C ALA A 515 25.68 26.83 -32.38
N SER A 516 24.97 27.36 -33.39
CA SER A 516 23.56 27.04 -33.73
C SER A 516 23.28 26.99 -35.24
N THR A 517 22.15 26.38 -35.63
CA THR A 517 21.50 26.39 -36.96
C THR A 517 19.97 26.22 -36.77
N SER A 518 18.98 26.78 -37.51
CA SER A 518 18.87 27.61 -38.74
C SER A 518 19.17 26.93 -40.08
N TYR A 519 18.27 26.81 -41.08
CA TYR A 519 16.89 27.31 -41.33
C TYR A 519 16.06 26.18 -42.03
N ASN A 520 14.83 26.29 -42.56
CA ASN A 520 13.82 27.35 -42.84
C ASN A 520 12.42 26.64 -42.95
N GLY A 521 11.25 27.20 -43.30
CA GLY A 521 10.81 28.54 -43.75
C GLY A 521 9.53 28.44 -44.63
N VAL A 522 8.88 29.58 -44.95
CA VAL A 522 7.76 29.74 -45.96
C VAL A 522 6.39 29.10 -45.58
N ARG A 523 5.22 29.77 -45.57
CA ARG A 523 4.82 31.19 -45.77
C ARG A 523 3.45 31.55 -45.13
N ASN A 524 3.30 32.85 -44.82
CA ASN A 524 2.15 33.68 -44.38
C ASN A 524 0.89 33.73 -45.32
N PRO A 525 -0.20 34.55 -45.10
CA PRO A 525 -0.48 35.59 -44.04
C PRO A 525 -1.93 35.70 -43.44
N SER A 526 -2.10 36.65 -42.49
CA SER A 526 -3.27 37.56 -42.25
C SER A 526 -4.60 37.01 -41.70
N SER A 527 -5.34 37.67 -40.78
CA SER A 527 -5.16 38.91 -39.96
C SER A 527 -6.19 38.85 -38.77
N SER A 528 -6.62 39.83 -37.97
CA SER A 528 -6.45 41.31 -37.76
C SER A 528 -7.08 41.64 -36.37
N SER A 529 -6.94 42.80 -35.69
CA SER A 529 -6.00 43.94 -35.77
C SER A 529 -6.04 44.79 -34.47
N SER A 530 -4.87 45.26 -34.02
CA SER A 530 -4.61 46.50 -33.23
C SER A 530 -5.42 46.84 -31.95
N SER A 531 -4.67 47.00 -30.84
CA SER A 531 -4.95 47.98 -29.79
C SER A 531 -3.67 48.82 -29.53
N PRO A 532 -3.74 50.17 -29.48
CA PRO A 532 -2.63 51.02 -29.07
C PRO A 532 -2.62 51.23 -27.54
N ALA A 533 -1.66 52.01 -27.03
CA ALA A 533 -1.49 52.26 -25.58
C ALA A 533 -1.33 53.75 -25.26
N ARG A 534 -1.84 54.15 -24.07
CA ARG A 534 -1.59 55.36 -23.28
C ARG A 534 -1.82 56.75 -23.91
N THR A 535 -2.59 57.56 -23.20
CA THR A 535 -2.32 59.00 -22.95
C THR A 535 -3.02 59.39 -21.64
N ASP A 536 -2.61 60.52 -21.07
CA ASP A 536 -3.02 61.00 -19.74
C ASP A 536 -4.18 62.03 -19.84
N GLU A 537 -4.33 62.89 -18.82
CA GLU A 537 -5.38 63.92 -18.62
C GLU A 537 -6.73 63.33 -18.08
N ILE A 538 -7.22 63.59 -16.85
CA ILE A 538 -7.36 64.77 -15.95
C ILE A 538 -8.75 65.45 -16.11
N ASP A 539 -9.46 65.57 -14.97
CA ASP A 539 -10.61 66.46 -14.67
C ASP A 539 -11.95 66.25 -15.46
N GLU A 540 -13.16 66.55 -14.94
CA GLU A 540 -13.73 66.83 -13.60
C GLU A 540 -15.29 66.90 -13.74
N PHE A 541 -16.07 66.92 -12.64
CA PHE A 541 -17.55 67.14 -12.56
C PHE A 541 -18.50 66.11 -13.24
N ASP A 542 -19.77 65.93 -12.83
CA ASP A 542 -20.42 65.87 -11.50
C ASP A 542 -21.90 65.40 -11.65
N GLU A 543 -22.66 65.26 -10.55
CA GLU A 543 -24.15 65.31 -10.48
C GLU A 543 -24.99 64.23 -11.26
N ASP A 544 -26.17 63.76 -10.82
CA ASP A 544 -26.79 63.78 -9.49
C ASP A 544 -27.93 62.73 -9.31
N ASP A 545 -28.43 62.63 -8.08
CA ASP A 545 -29.81 62.32 -7.65
C ASP A 545 -30.52 60.93 -7.80
N ILE A 546 -30.68 60.28 -6.64
CA ILE A 546 -31.97 60.04 -5.92
C ILE A 546 -33.17 59.40 -6.68
N TYR A 547 -33.64 58.22 -6.20
CA TYR A 547 -34.84 58.12 -5.32
C TYR A 547 -35.12 56.69 -4.80
N SER A 548 -35.87 56.57 -3.68
CA SER A 548 -36.34 55.31 -3.06
C SER A 548 -37.77 55.47 -2.53
N PRO A 549 -38.64 54.45 -2.71
CA PRO A 549 -39.28 53.76 -1.57
C PRO A 549 -39.25 52.22 -1.71
N VAL A 550 -39.34 51.33 -0.71
CA VAL A 550 -39.89 51.28 0.68
C VAL A 550 -41.27 50.56 0.79
N CYS A 551 -41.21 49.31 1.29
CA CYS A 551 -42.15 48.54 2.14
C CYS A 551 -43.55 48.04 1.69
N SER A 552 -44.04 47.04 2.46
CA SER A 552 -45.44 46.57 2.69
C SER A 552 -46.21 45.87 1.55
N ASP A 553 -47.12 44.91 1.76
CA ASP A 553 -47.45 44.06 2.95
C ASP A 553 -48.41 42.88 2.58
N THR A 554 -48.42 41.79 3.37
CA THR A 554 -49.55 40.83 3.64
C THR A 554 -50.32 40.15 2.46
N GLU A 555 -51.28 39.21 2.63
CA GLU A 555 -51.79 38.38 3.76
C GLU A 555 -51.19 36.94 3.67
N GLU A 556 -51.81 35.74 3.78
CA GLU A 556 -53.17 35.20 4.03
C GLU A 556 -53.06 33.73 4.56
N ASP A 557 -54.15 33.12 5.07
CA ASP A 557 -54.32 31.67 5.43
C ASP A 557 -55.54 31.10 4.60
N PRO A 558 -56.21 29.92 4.76
CA PRO A 558 -56.31 29.01 5.92
C PRO A 558 -56.48 27.46 5.69
N GLU A 559 -56.59 26.73 6.83
CA GLU A 559 -57.51 25.61 7.17
C GLU A 559 -57.32 24.09 6.79
N THR A 560 -57.22 23.27 7.86
CA THR A 560 -57.63 21.83 8.02
C THR A 560 -56.80 20.70 7.35
N VAL A 561 -56.76 19.42 7.81
CA VAL A 561 -57.72 18.55 8.56
C VAL A 561 -57.05 17.57 9.57
N VAL A 562 -57.51 17.61 10.84
CA VAL A 562 -57.74 16.55 11.88
C VAL A 562 -56.98 15.19 11.88
N ALA A 563 -56.32 14.83 13.02
CA ALA A 563 -56.55 13.58 13.80
C ALA A 563 -55.76 13.41 15.14
N ASN A 564 -56.52 13.24 16.24
CA ASN A 564 -56.31 12.77 17.64
C ASN A 564 -55.08 11.87 18.02
N ALA A 565 -54.68 11.65 19.30
CA ALA A 565 -55.45 11.71 20.58
C ALA A 565 -54.60 11.83 21.89
N ALA A 566 -55.27 12.22 23.01
CA ALA A 566 -55.07 11.87 24.44
C ALA A 566 -53.68 12.08 25.12
N GLU A 567 -53.54 13.01 26.10
CA GLU A 567 -53.70 12.86 27.59
C GLU A 567 -52.51 12.16 28.30
N MET A 568 -52.09 12.49 29.54
CA MET A 568 -52.76 13.14 30.69
C MET A 568 -51.75 13.89 31.62
N VAL A 569 -52.24 14.70 32.58
CA VAL A 569 -51.47 15.53 33.56
C VAL A 569 -52.13 15.40 34.96
N PRO A 570 -51.38 15.25 36.09
CA PRO A 570 -51.33 16.29 37.17
C PRO A 570 -50.05 16.23 38.08
N PRO A 571 -49.92 16.93 39.24
CA PRO A 571 -49.58 18.36 39.33
C PRO A 571 -48.48 18.70 40.40
N GLU A 572 -48.11 19.98 40.54
CA GLU A 572 -47.43 20.54 41.74
C GLU A 572 -48.45 20.84 42.88
N PRO A 573 -47.98 21.18 44.10
CA PRO A 573 -48.13 22.59 44.54
C PRO A 573 -47.13 23.15 45.60
N ASP A 574 -47.03 24.49 45.67
CA ASP A 574 -46.96 25.37 46.89
C ASP A 574 -45.76 25.28 47.90
N THR A 575 -45.29 26.33 48.63
CA THR A 575 -45.62 27.79 48.74
C THR A 575 -44.57 28.60 49.58
N VAL A 576 -44.53 29.94 49.38
CA VAL A 576 -44.41 31.05 50.40
C VAL A 576 -43.07 31.40 51.13
N ASP A 577 -42.56 32.61 50.80
CA ASP A 577 -42.14 33.80 51.61
C ASP A 577 -41.19 33.71 52.85
N ASP A 578 -40.55 34.78 53.40
CA ASP A 578 -40.67 36.25 53.18
C ASP A 578 -39.44 37.10 53.68
N ASN A 579 -39.35 38.38 53.26
CA ASN A 579 -38.66 39.57 53.87
C ASN A 579 -37.11 39.52 54.14
N THR A 580 -36.27 40.59 54.18
CA THR A 580 -36.20 42.09 53.99
C THR A 580 -34.68 42.45 54.10
N GLU A 581 -34.03 43.58 53.80
CA GLU A 581 -34.19 44.97 53.27
C GLU A 581 -32.73 45.46 52.94
N ASP A 582 -32.35 46.53 52.22
CA ASP A 582 -33.00 47.58 51.40
C ASP A 582 -31.97 48.11 50.33
N ALA A 583 -32.46 48.88 49.35
CA ALA A 583 -31.83 49.74 48.35
C ALA A 583 -30.30 50.02 48.35
N LYS A 584 -29.69 49.82 47.15
CA LYS A 584 -29.49 50.95 46.19
C LYS A 584 -29.11 50.53 44.76
N THR A 585 -29.91 51.03 43.80
CA THR A 585 -29.61 51.37 42.38
C THR A 585 -28.14 51.28 41.93
N SER A 586 -27.79 50.71 40.76
CA SER A 586 -28.30 51.13 39.44
C SER A 586 -27.85 50.24 38.25
N ASN A 587 -28.65 50.27 37.18
CA ASN A 587 -28.36 49.87 35.78
C ASN A 587 -28.23 48.37 35.44
N GLU A 588 -28.96 47.97 34.40
CA GLU A 588 -28.92 46.65 33.77
C GLU A 588 -27.63 46.43 32.97
N PHE A 589 -27.24 45.17 32.77
CA PHE A 589 -26.13 44.78 31.91
C PHE A 589 -26.66 43.93 30.75
N ASP A 590 -26.49 44.42 29.53
CA ASP A 590 -27.06 43.80 28.32
C ASP A 590 -26.29 42.52 27.91
N ILE A 591 -27.04 41.47 27.58
CA ILE A 591 -26.55 40.16 27.16
C ILE A 591 -25.92 40.19 25.74
N LEU A 592 -26.14 41.26 24.96
CA LEU A 592 -25.51 41.45 23.65
C LEU A 592 -23.99 41.73 23.71
N ALA A 593 -23.42 42.03 24.88
CA ALA A 593 -22.02 42.45 25.02
C ALA A 593 -20.98 41.30 25.19
N TYR A 594 -21.35 40.03 24.97
CA TYR A 594 -20.49 38.88 25.33
C TYR A 594 -20.31 37.80 24.24
N LEU A 595 -20.54 38.11 22.95
CA LEU A 595 -20.47 37.10 21.87
C LEU A 595 -19.68 37.49 20.60
N TYR A 596 -18.98 38.64 20.57
CA TYR A 596 -18.13 39.03 19.44
C TYR A 596 -16.81 39.71 19.85
N ASP A 597 -15.91 38.91 20.41
CA ASP A 597 -14.43 39.04 20.41
C ASP A 597 -13.89 37.63 20.78
N ASP A 598 -12.82 37.06 20.22
CA ASP A 598 -11.82 37.54 19.24
C ASP A 598 -11.92 36.82 17.89
N ASN A 599 -11.64 37.51 16.78
CA ASN A 599 -10.97 36.84 15.64
C ASN A 599 -10.19 37.81 14.72
N SER A 600 -9.08 37.31 14.16
CA SER A 600 -8.27 37.87 13.05
C SER A 600 -7.92 39.37 13.09
N ASN A 601 -6.64 39.65 13.38
CA ASN A 601 -6.02 40.92 13.02
C ASN A 601 -5.07 40.70 11.83
N THR A 602 -5.44 41.17 10.63
CA THR A 602 -4.61 41.07 9.41
C THR A 602 -4.63 42.35 8.59
N ASN A 603 -3.48 43.03 8.56
CA ASN A 603 -2.98 43.91 7.50
C ASN A 603 -3.81 45.16 7.11
N LEU A 604 -3.20 46.34 7.25
CA LEU A 604 -2.62 47.12 6.12
C LEU A 604 -2.75 48.64 6.35
N MET A 605 -1.64 49.36 6.22
CA MET A 605 -1.59 50.80 5.93
C MET A 605 -0.37 51.08 5.03
N SER A 606 -0.39 52.19 4.28
CA SER A 606 0.54 52.48 3.19
C SER A 606 1.15 53.89 3.28
N ALA A 607 2.34 54.04 2.67
CA ALA A 607 3.13 55.23 2.28
C ALA A 607 2.52 56.66 2.47
N THR A 608 3.29 57.73 2.74
CA THR A 608 4.63 58.12 2.21
C THR A 608 5.48 58.92 3.23
N ASP A 609 6.82 59.01 3.07
CA ASP A 609 7.51 60.20 2.52
C ASP A 609 9.06 60.32 2.75
N LEU A 610 9.71 60.98 1.79
CA LEU A 610 11.02 61.70 1.78
C LEU A 610 12.38 60.99 2.07
N GLU A 611 13.18 60.92 0.98
CA GLU A 611 14.64 61.16 0.83
C GLU A 611 15.66 60.79 1.94
N ARG A 612 16.62 59.88 1.62
CA ARG A 612 18.03 60.22 1.28
C ARG A 612 18.91 59.00 0.96
N ASP A 613 20.10 59.27 0.40
CA ASP A 613 21.13 58.34 -0.05
C ASP A 613 22.02 57.76 1.09
N GLU A 614 23.03 56.97 0.65
CA GLU A 614 24.29 56.55 1.33
C GLU A 614 24.36 55.14 1.97
N GLU A 615 25.17 54.30 1.30
CA GLU A 615 26.14 53.28 1.75
C GLU A 615 25.85 52.32 2.94
N GLU A 616 26.01 51.00 2.68
CA GLU A 616 26.39 50.04 3.75
C GLU A 616 27.79 50.40 4.29
N PRO A 617 28.02 50.25 5.61
CA PRO A 617 28.73 49.03 6.00
C PRO A 617 28.17 48.33 7.24
N GLN A 618 28.23 47.00 7.21
CA GLN A 618 27.81 46.12 8.30
C GLN A 618 28.76 46.23 9.51
N THR A 619 28.24 46.17 10.73
CA THR A 619 29.04 45.88 11.93
C THR A 619 28.30 44.91 12.86
N GLN A 620 29.06 44.04 13.52
CA GLN A 620 28.56 42.84 14.19
C GLN A 620 28.04 43.12 15.61
N GLN A 621 27.02 42.37 16.04
CA GLN A 621 26.96 41.88 17.42
C GLN A 621 26.21 40.54 17.52
N GLU A 622 26.63 39.69 18.45
CA GLU A 622 26.38 38.24 18.39
C GLU A 622 25.17 37.78 19.21
N ALA A 623 24.23 37.08 18.57
CA ALA A 623 23.12 36.39 19.24
C ALA A 623 23.18 34.87 19.02
N ARG A 624 23.48 34.15 20.09
CA ARG A 624 23.70 32.68 20.17
C ARG A 624 22.66 31.86 19.38
N LYS A 625 23.12 31.13 18.35
CA LYS A 625 22.31 30.12 17.66
C LYS A 625 21.86 29.02 18.63
N ARG A 626 20.55 28.79 18.74
CA ARG A 626 19.99 27.51 19.19
C ARG A 626 19.92 26.58 17.99
N ASN A 627 20.46 25.37 18.09
CA ASN A 627 20.31 24.37 17.04
C ASN A 627 18.86 23.87 17.02
N HIS A 628 18.10 24.27 16.01
CA HIS A 628 16.84 23.63 15.67
C HIS A 628 17.13 22.53 14.64
N CYS A 629 16.80 21.27 14.97
CA CYS A 629 17.04 20.14 14.08
C CYS A 629 15.82 19.96 13.15
N SER A 630 15.84 20.63 12.00
CA SER A 630 14.86 20.42 10.94
C SER A 630 15.14 19.09 10.24
N PHE A 631 14.52 18.01 10.72
CA PHE A 631 14.60 16.69 10.09
C PHE A 631 13.65 16.61 8.89
N ASP A 632 13.97 17.38 7.85
CA ASP A 632 13.15 17.53 6.64
C ASP A 632 13.52 16.48 5.58
N ASP A 633 13.32 15.20 5.94
CA ASP A 633 13.40 14.07 4.99
C ASP A 633 12.14 14.05 4.10
N THR A 634 11.92 15.12 3.33
CA THR A 634 11.01 15.08 2.19
C THR A 634 11.58 14.12 1.16
N ILE A 635 10.81 13.07 0.87
CA ILE A 635 11.07 12.08 -0.19
C ILE A 635 11.54 12.79 -1.46
N ASP A 636 12.67 12.35 -2.01
CA ASP A 636 13.20 12.87 -3.27
C ASP A 636 12.15 12.80 -4.38
N ASP A 637 11.81 13.93 -4.99
CA ASP A 637 10.90 14.01 -6.14
C ASP A 637 11.43 13.19 -7.33
N ASN A 638 12.75 12.94 -7.41
CA ASN A 638 13.32 12.02 -8.40
C ASN A 638 12.93 10.55 -8.12
N GLU A 639 12.80 10.12 -6.86
CA GLU A 639 12.28 8.77 -6.53
C GLU A 639 10.81 8.65 -6.94
N ILE A 640 10.02 9.71 -6.77
CA ILE A 640 8.64 9.77 -7.28
C ILE A 640 8.64 9.69 -8.80
N HIS A 641 9.50 10.43 -9.49
CA HIS A 641 9.59 10.43 -10.96
C HIS A 641 10.02 9.07 -11.54
N ASP A 642 11.05 8.43 -10.99
CA ASP A 642 11.50 7.10 -11.43
C ASP A 642 10.44 6.02 -11.17
N ILE A 643 9.76 6.06 -10.01
CA ILE A 643 8.61 5.18 -9.74
C ILE A 643 7.47 5.42 -10.74
N GLU A 644 7.19 6.67 -11.12
CA GLU A 644 6.19 6.99 -12.13
C GLU A 644 6.57 6.53 -13.53
N LEU A 645 7.86 6.54 -13.87
CA LEU A 645 8.41 5.99 -15.12
C LEU A 645 8.36 4.44 -15.15
N GLU A 646 8.44 3.74 -14.02
CA GLU A 646 8.19 2.29 -13.96
C GLU A 646 6.69 1.93 -14.01
N ILE A 647 5.80 2.77 -13.45
CA ILE A 647 4.35 2.48 -13.27
C ILE A 647 3.50 2.69 -14.55
N VAL A 648 4.10 3.12 -15.67
CA VAL A 648 3.43 3.57 -16.91
C VAL A 648 2.44 2.57 -17.56
N SER A 649 2.41 1.29 -17.18
CA SER A 649 1.53 0.28 -17.80
C SER A 649 0.86 -0.70 -16.82
N SER A 650 -0.30 -1.26 -17.22
CA SER A 650 -1.00 -2.34 -16.49
C SER A 650 -0.12 -3.58 -16.24
N LYS A 651 0.87 -3.84 -17.11
CA LYS A 651 1.87 -4.91 -16.94
C LYS A 651 2.82 -4.67 -15.77
N ALA A 652 2.97 -3.44 -15.29
CA ALA A 652 3.70 -3.14 -14.06
C ALA A 652 2.88 -3.57 -12.83
N PHE A 653 1.59 -3.23 -12.80
CA PHE A 653 0.65 -3.65 -11.75
C PHE A 653 0.49 -5.17 -11.67
N GLU A 654 0.59 -5.90 -12.78
CA GLU A 654 0.53 -7.37 -12.78
C GLU A 654 1.78 -8.02 -12.14
N LYS A 655 2.95 -7.35 -12.24
CA LYS A 655 4.22 -7.83 -11.67
C LYS A 655 4.45 -7.38 -10.22
N SER A 656 4.17 -6.11 -9.92
CA SER A 656 4.41 -5.50 -8.61
C SER A 656 3.23 -4.60 -8.22
N PRO A 657 2.08 -5.17 -7.82
CA PRO A 657 0.89 -4.40 -7.45
C PRO A 657 1.07 -3.58 -6.15
N MET A 658 2.00 -3.98 -5.29
CA MET A 658 2.16 -3.42 -3.94
C MET A 658 2.61 -1.95 -3.92
N GLN A 659 3.65 -1.60 -4.69
CA GLN A 659 4.22 -0.25 -4.69
C GLN A 659 3.29 0.82 -5.30
N PRO A 660 2.56 0.55 -6.41
CA PRO A 660 1.51 1.44 -6.90
C PRO A 660 0.36 1.63 -5.90
N ILE A 661 -0.11 0.56 -5.24
CA ILE A 661 -1.20 0.67 -4.25
C ILE A 661 -0.76 1.49 -3.04
N LEU A 662 0.46 1.27 -2.52
CA LEU A 662 0.99 2.08 -1.42
C LEU A 662 1.21 3.55 -1.83
N THR A 663 1.63 3.81 -3.07
CA THR A 663 1.76 5.18 -3.60
C THR A 663 0.38 5.86 -3.71
N LEU A 664 -0.65 5.14 -4.14
CA LEU A 664 -2.02 5.64 -4.20
C LEU A 664 -2.57 5.91 -2.79
N LEU A 665 -2.45 4.98 -1.85
CA LEU A 665 -2.88 5.16 -0.45
C LEU A 665 -2.14 6.31 0.26
N TRP A 666 -0.85 6.52 -0.03
CA TRP A 666 -0.07 7.66 0.46
C TRP A 666 -0.56 9.00 -0.11
N SER A 667 -0.93 9.03 -1.39
CA SER A 667 -1.56 10.21 -2.01
C SER A 667 -2.92 10.54 -1.38
N ILE A 668 -3.75 9.52 -1.08
CA ILE A 668 -5.01 9.71 -0.37
C ILE A 668 -4.75 10.22 1.06
N SER A 669 -3.83 9.62 1.82
CA SER A 669 -3.62 9.96 3.25
C SER A 669 -3.08 11.39 3.49
N LYS A 670 -2.44 11.99 2.48
CA LYS A 670 -2.09 13.42 2.49
C LYS A 670 -3.29 14.36 2.31
N SER A 671 -4.29 13.96 1.54
CA SER A 671 -5.35 14.84 1.04
C SER A 671 -6.72 14.62 1.70
N HIS A 672 -6.98 13.46 2.27
CA HIS A 672 -8.31 13.06 2.74
C HIS A 672 -8.33 12.67 4.23
N LYS A 673 -9.25 13.29 4.97
CA LYS A 673 -9.53 13.10 6.42
C LYS A 673 -10.47 11.92 6.70
N GLY A 674 -10.53 10.93 5.81
CA GLY A 674 -11.53 9.87 5.84
C GLY A 674 -11.29 8.85 6.97
N LEU A 675 -12.28 8.65 7.83
CA LEU A 675 -12.23 7.66 8.92
C LEU A 675 -11.98 6.21 8.46
N GLU A 676 -12.14 5.89 7.16
CA GLU A 676 -11.72 4.60 6.57
C GLU A 676 -10.25 4.25 6.87
N PHE A 677 -9.37 5.26 7.01
CA PHE A 677 -7.97 5.05 7.36
C PHE A 677 -7.75 4.60 8.80
N VAL A 678 -8.63 5.01 9.71
CA VAL A 678 -8.54 4.72 11.15
C VAL A 678 -9.17 3.37 11.49
N HIS A 679 -9.70 2.65 10.50
CA HIS A 679 -10.26 1.31 10.68
C HIS A 679 -9.18 0.32 11.16
N PRO A 680 -9.43 -0.51 12.20
CA PRO A 680 -8.42 -1.41 12.79
C PRO A 680 -7.73 -2.34 11.79
N GLY A 681 -8.46 -2.76 10.75
CA GLY A 681 -7.92 -3.57 9.65
C GLY A 681 -6.86 -2.82 8.83
N THR A 682 -7.13 -1.56 8.46
CA THR A 682 -6.21 -0.70 7.68
C THR A 682 -4.89 -0.51 8.42
N LEU A 683 -4.97 -0.17 9.71
CA LEU A 683 -3.80 0.03 10.57
C LEU A 683 -2.99 -1.26 10.74
N SER A 684 -3.69 -2.40 10.93
CA SER A 684 -3.06 -3.72 11.03
C SER A 684 -2.33 -4.12 9.74
N THR A 685 -2.94 -3.92 8.57
CA THR A 685 -2.32 -4.17 7.26
C THR A 685 -1.06 -3.34 7.06
N LEU A 686 -1.10 -2.04 7.36
CA LEU A 686 0.05 -1.15 7.18
C LEU A 686 1.20 -1.47 8.14
N LEU A 687 0.91 -1.82 9.40
CA LEU A 687 1.92 -2.28 10.37
C LEU A 687 2.52 -3.63 9.96
N LYS A 688 1.70 -4.57 9.47
CA LYS A 688 2.16 -5.86 8.92
C LYS A 688 3.09 -5.64 7.72
N ILE A 689 2.80 -4.68 6.84
CA ILE A 689 3.72 -4.28 5.75
C ILE A 689 5.05 -3.79 6.32
N CYS A 690 5.04 -2.80 7.23
CA CYS A 690 6.27 -2.23 7.79
C CYS A 690 7.15 -3.30 8.45
N LYS A 691 6.55 -4.24 9.19
CA LYS A 691 7.25 -5.34 9.86
C LYS A 691 7.73 -6.47 8.92
N LEU A 692 7.28 -6.52 7.66
CA LEU A 692 7.72 -7.50 6.66
C LEU A 692 8.71 -6.94 5.63
N THR A 693 8.71 -5.62 5.41
CA THR A 693 9.58 -4.97 4.43
C THR A 693 11.01 -4.79 4.92
N LYS A 694 11.99 -5.00 4.03
CA LYS A 694 13.43 -4.73 4.27
C LYS A 694 13.72 -3.37 4.93
N ARG A 695 12.98 -2.32 4.53
CA ARG A 695 13.05 -0.95 5.06
C ARG A 695 11.69 -0.55 5.66
N PRO A 696 11.53 -0.58 6.99
CA PRO A 696 10.27 -0.23 7.66
C PRO A 696 9.73 1.18 7.35
N ARG A 697 10.60 2.20 7.27
CA ARG A 697 10.24 3.61 6.96
C ARG A 697 9.74 3.88 5.51
N GLY A 698 9.30 2.86 4.78
CA GLY A 698 8.72 3.00 3.43
C GLY A 698 7.34 3.68 3.40
N ARG A 699 6.69 3.68 2.22
CA ARG A 699 5.38 4.34 2.01
C ARG A 699 4.29 3.93 3.01
N ALA A 700 4.31 2.69 3.52
CA ALA A 700 3.37 2.22 4.55
C ALA A 700 3.53 2.95 5.89
N PHE A 701 4.76 3.16 6.35
CA PHE A 701 5.07 3.96 7.54
C PHE A 701 4.63 5.42 7.35
N GLN A 702 4.90 5.98 6.18
CA GLN A 702 4.51 7.36 5.85
C GLN A 702 2.99 7.54 5.79
N ILE A 703 2.23 6.52 5.34
CA ILE A 703 0.76 6.50 5.46
C ILE A 703 0.35 6.56 6.94
N ILE A 704 0.91 5.71 7.81
CA ILE A 704 0.58 5.72 9.25
C ILE A 704 0.94 7.07 9.89
N ALA A 705 2.09 7.64 9.56
CA ALA A 705 2.51 8.95 10.04
C ALA A 705 1.55 10.07 9.60
N ASN A 706 1.05 10.04 8.37
CA ASN A 706 0.01 10.96 7.90
C ASN A 706 -1.31 10.76 8.66
N ILE A 707 -1.75 9.51 8.86
CA ILE A 707 -2.98 9.19 9.60
C ILE A 707 -2.89 9.73 11.03
N ILE A 708 -1.78 9.51 11.73
CA ILE A 708 -1.55 10.04 13.08
C ILE A 708 -1.61 11.56 13.08
N LYS A 709 -0.96 12.24 12.12
CA LYS A 709 -0.82 13.72 12.09
C LYS A 709 -2.16 14.49 11.97
N HIS A 710 -3.26 13.86 11.55
CA HIS A 710 -4.56 14.51 11.45
C HIS A 710 -5.32 14.47 12.79
N VAL A 711 -5.65 15.65 13.34
CA VAL A 711 -6.35 15.81 14.63
C VAL A 711 -7.68 15.04 14.69
N ASP A 712 -8.43 15.00 13.58
CA ASP A 712 -9.71 14.31 13.47
C ASP A 712 -9.60 12.78 13.71
N HIS A 713 -8.41 12.21 13.53
CA HIS A 713 -8.16 10.78 13.76
C HIS A 713 -7.75 10.47 15.20
N PHE A 714 -7.38 11.46 16.02
CA PHE A 714 -6.83 11.25 17.37
C PHE A 714 -7.80 10.50 18.28
N LEU A 715 -9.04 10.97 18.42
CA LEU A 715 -10.06 10.35 19.26
C LEU A 715 -10.47 8.94 18.77
N PRO A 716 -10.69 8.69 17.45
CA PRO A 716 -10.91 7.35 16.91
C PRO A 716 -9.72 6.38 17.08
N LEU A 717 -8.47 6.86 17.09
CA LEU A 717 -7.27 6.04 17.38
C LEU A 717 -7.15 5.74 18.89
N LEU A 718 -7.42 6.72 19.75
CA LEU A 718 -7.36 6.62 21.21
C LEU A 718 -8.36 5.57 21.77
N LYS A 719 -9.48 5.37 21.05
CA LYS A 719 -10.48 4.32 21.31
C LYS A 719 -10.08 2.92 20.84
N GLN A 720 -8.86 2.69 20.36
CA GLN A 720 -8.40 1.37 19.85
C GLN A 720 -7.06 0.91 20.45
N ASP A 721 -6.80 -0.41 20.37
CA ASP A 721 -5.52 -1.10 20.62
C ASP A 721 -4.29 -0.55 19.82
N PHE A 722 -4.43 0.51 19.03
CA PHE A 722 -3.41 0.96 18.07
C PHE A 722 -2.05 1.26 18.71
N VAL A 723 -2.04 1.97 19.84
CA VAL A 723 -0.80 2.30 20.58
C VAL A 723 -0.14 1.04 21.16
N PHE A 724 -0.94 0.09 21.65
CA PHE A 724 -0.43 -1.19 22.15
C PHE A 724 0.20 -2.01 21.01
N ARG A 725 -0.42 -2.05 19.83
CA ARG A 725 0.14 -2.70 18.63
C ARG A 725 1.41 -2.02 18.12
N LEU A 726 1.53 -0.69 18.22
CA LEU A 726 2.79 0.01 17.96
C LEU A 726 3.90 -0.43 18.94
N HIS A 727 3.57 -0.63 20.21
CA HIS A 727 4.51 -1.14 21.20
C HIS A 727 4.89 -2.61 20.92
N GLU A 728 3.93 -3.50 20.68
CA GLU A 728 4.17 -4.91 20.27
C GLU A 728 5.05 -5.00 19.01
N CYS A 729 4.92 -4.06 18.08
CA CYS A 729 5.74 -4.01 16.87
C CYS A 729 7.24 -3.70 17.14
N LYS A 730 7.60 -3.10 18.28
CA LYS A 730 9.00 -2.89 18.69
C LYS A 730 9.76 -4.18 18.99
N VAL A 731 9.06 -5.27 19.31
CA VAL A 731 9.70 -6.54 19.68
C VAL A 731 10.23 -7.23 18.41
N PRO A 732 11.53 -7.56 18.32
CA PRO A 732 12.10 -8.29 17.19
C PRO A 732 11.48 -9.69 17.07
N TYR A 733 11.60 -10.31 15.90
CA TYR A 733 11.26 -11.72 15.77
C TYR A 733 12.23 -12.57 16.60
N SER A 734 11.74 -13.63 17.26
CA SER A 734 12.56 -14.51 18.12
C SER A 734 13.71 -15.20 17.39
N SER A 735 13.64 -15.31 16.06
CA SER A 735 14.71 -15.78 15.17
C SER A 735 15.81 -14.74 14.89
N HIS A 736 15.61 -13.46 15.24
CA HIS A 736 16.38 -12.31 14.73
C HIS A 736 17.02 -11.49 15.87
N SER A 737 17.99 -12.07 16.59
CA SER A 737 18.69 -11.39 17.70
C SER A 737 19.66 -10.27 17.29
N ARG A 738 19.96 -10.12 15.99
CA ARG A 738 20.73 -9.01 15.40
C ARG A 738 20.19 -8.71 13.99
N CYS A 739 19.30 -7.75 13.85
CA CYS A 739 18.62 -7.49 12.58
C CYS A 739 18.29 -6.02 12.39
N TRP A 740 18.97 -5.38 11.45
CA TRP A 740 18.78 -3.99 11.03
C TRP A 740 17.29 -3.66 10.78
N SER A 741 16.56 -4.52 10.06
CA SER A 741 15.12 -4.30 9.78
C SER A 741 14.24 -4.37 11.04
N CYS A 742 14.65 -5.06 12.10
CA CYS A 742 13.95 -5.08 13.39
C CYS A 742 14.32 -3.87 14.26
N ASP A 743 15.59 -3.51 14.30
CA ASP A 743 16.08 -2.34 15.06
C ASP A 743 15.51 -1.03 14.49
N GLU A 744 15.46 -0.92 13.16
CA GLU A 744 14.80 0.18 12.45
C GLU A 744 13.27 0.19 12.67
N MET A 745 12.62 -0.98 12.83
CA MET A 745 11.19 -1.04 13.22
C MET A 745 10.97 -0.55 14.67
N LYS A 746 11.88 -0.87 15.59
CA LYS A 746 11.87 -0.35 16.98
C LYS A 746 12.06 1.18 17.03
N SER A 747 12.92 1.71 16.14
CA SER A 747 13.09 3.15 15.90
C SER A 747 11.80 3.78 15.35
N ALA A 748 11.28 3.27 14.23
CA ALA A 748 10.07 3.75 13.56
C ALA A 748 8.83 3.75 14.48
N CYS A 749 8.60 2.69 15.25
CA CYS A 749 7.46 2.65 16.20
C CYS A 749 7.60 3.66 17.34
N SER A 750 8.83 4.02 17.73
CA SER A 750 9.08 5.08 18.71
C SER A 750 8.79 6.47 18.13
N GLU A 751 9.08 6.67 16.85
CA GLU A 751 8.74 7.90 16.10
C GLU A 751 7.23 8.07 15.97
N LEU A 752 6.48 7.02 15.58
CA LEU A 752 5.02 7.06 15.48
C LEU A 752 4.33 7.33 16.83
N MET A 753 4.79 6.72 17.93
CA MET A 753 4.28 7.04 19.27
C MET A 753 4.64 8.47 19.72
N THR A 754 5.77 9.02 19.27
CA THR A 754 6.11 10.43 19.50
C THR A 754 5.14 11.36 18.75
N LEU A 755 4.85 11.08 17.48
CA LEU A 755 3.89 11.85 16.68
C LEU A 755 2.48 11.81 17.30
N PHE A 756 2.07 10.68 17.87
CA PHE A 756 0.78 10.55 18.57
C PHE A 756 0.77 11.31 19.91
N GLY A 757 1.86 11.22 20.67
CA GLY A 757 2.08 11.97 21.91
C GLY A 757 1.98 13.48 21.72
N ASN A 758 2.66 14.01 20.71
CA ASN A 758 2.63 15.43 20.34
C ASN A 758 1.19 15.97 20.13
N ILE A 759 0.25 15.13 19.69
CA ILE A 759 -1.15 15.51 19.49
C ILE A 759 -1.94 15.42 20.80
N GLY A 760 -1.71 14.37 21.60
CA GLY A 760 -2.24 14.26 22.97
C GLY A 760 -1.80 15.40 23.89
N GLU A 761 -0.66 16.02 23.61
CA GLU A 761 -0.14 17.19 24.32
C GLU A 761 -0.72 18.53 23.85
N THR A 762 -1.43 18.59 22.72
CA THR A 762 -2.17 19.80 22.31
C THR A 762 -3.35 20.09 23.23
N GLY A 763 -3.83 21.34 23.29
CA GLY A 763 -5.00 21.70 24.10
C GLY A 763 -6.25 20.85 23.78
N TYR A 764 -6.44 20.45 22.52
CA TYR A 764 -7.49 19.52 22.11
C TYR A 764 -7.24 18.10 22.64
N GLY A 765 -6.05 17.54 22.42
CA GLY A 765 -5.70 16.19 22.89
C GLY A 765 -5.78 16.06 24.42
N GLN A 766 -5.33 17.08 25.14
CA GLN A 766 -5.48 17.21 26.59
C GLN A 766 -6.95 17.25 27.01
N GLY A 767 -7.79 17.97 26.25
CA GLY A 767 -9.23 18.05 26.46
C GLY A 767 -9.92 16.70 26.32
N GLU A 768 -9.68 15.99 25.21
CA GLU A 768 -10.24 14.66 24.95
C GLU A 768 -9.80 13.62 25.98
N ILE A 769 -8.50 13.58 26.32
CA ILE A 769 -7.97 12.70 27.37
C ILE A 769 -8.64 13.01 28.72
N ALA A 770 -8.70 14.29 29.11
CA ALA A 770 -9.28 14.69 30.39
C ALA A 770 -10.81 14.52 30.44
N HIS A 771 -11.50 14.59 29.31
CA HIS A 771 -12.92 14.28 29.20
C HIS A 771 -13.16 12.78 29.40
N ILE A 772 -12.49 11.92 28.62
CA ILE A 772 -12.63 10.45 28.72
C ILE A 772 -12.32 9.96 30.13
N LEU A 773 -11.27 10.46 30.78
CA LEU A 773 -10.89 10.10 32.16
C LEU A 773 -11.87 10.58 33.25
N ARG A 774 -12.93 11.32 32.89
CA ARG A 774 -14.00 11.78 33.81
C ARG A 774 -15.37 11.22 33.47
N THR A 775 -15.68 11.07 32.19
CA THR A 775 -17.04 10.76 31.69
C THR A 775 -17.13 9.45 30.91
N GLY A 776 -16.00 8.86 30.49
CA GLY A 776 -15.96 7.61 29.73
C GLY A 776 -16.23 6.37 30.58
N GLU A 777 -16.50 5.25 29.92
CA GLU A 777 -16.67 3.93 30.55
C GLU A 777 -15.36 3.43 31.20
N ARG A 778 -15.45 2.57 32.24
CA ARG A 778 -14.28 2.02 32.96
C ARG A 778 -13.22 1.42 32.02
N THR A 779 -13.64 0.66 31.03
CA THR A 779 -12.78 0.04 30.00
C THR A 779 -11.97 1.07 29.22
N LEU A 780 -12.62 2.14 28.75
CA LEU A 780 -11.98 3.22 28.01
C LEU A 780 -11.13 4.12 28.93
N GLN A 781 -11.56 4.36 30.17
CA GLN A 781 -10.74 5.05 31.18
C GLN A 781 -9.43 4.28 31.46
N LEU A 782 -9.49 2.95 31.62
CA LEU A 782 -8.32 2.08 31.79
C LEU A 782 -7.40 2.13 30.56
N GLN A 783 -7.97 1.96 29.37
CA GLN A 783 -7.22 2.01 28.11
C GLN A 783 -6.49 3.35 27.93
N VAL A 784 -7.18 4.48 28.13
CA VAL A 784 -6.56 5.82 28.01
C VAL A 784 -5.55 6.08 29.12
N SER A 785 -5.81 5.62 30.35
CA SER A 785 -4.85 5.67 31.47
C SER A 785 -3.52 5.00 31.10
N ILE A 786 -3.56 3.84 30.45
CA ILE A 786 -2.37 3.11 30.01
C ILE A 786 -1.73 3.78 28.78
N ILE A 787 -2.52 4.25 27.80
CA ILE A 787 -2.00 4.93 26.60
C ILE A 787 -1.19 6.18 26.97
N VAL A 788 -1.64 6.97 27.94
CA VAL A 788 -0.93 8.18 28.42
C VAL A 788 0.52 7.86 28.81
N MET A 789 0.77 6.71 29.45
CA MET A 789 2.11 6.29 29.89
C MET A 789 3.09 6.05 28.74
N TYR A 790 2.57 5.56 27.59
CA TYR A 790 3.39 5.29 26.41
C TYR A 790 3.77 6.57 25.66
N VAL A 791 2.87 7.56 25.60
CA VAL A 791 2.93 8.63 24.59
C VAL A 791 3.14 10.04 25.15
N VAL A 792 2.72 10.35 26.37
CA VAL A 792 2.86 11.70 26.96
C VAL A 792 4.26 11.86 27.57
N ARG A 793 4.90 13.00 27.28
CA ARG A 793 6.26 13.36 27.68
C ARG A 793 6.38 14.72 28.35
N ASP A 794 5.45 15.66 28.14
CA ASP A 794 5.43 16.88 28.95
C ASP A 794 5.21 16.53 30.43
N THR A 795 6.26 16.72 31.21
CA THR A 795 6.29 16.47 32.66
C THR A 795 5.18 17.22 33.43
N LYS A 796 4.72 18.39 32.96
CA LYS A 796 3.66 19.16 33.64
C LYS A 796 2.29 18.54 33.41
N LEU A 797 1.92 18.30 32.15
CA LEU A 797 0.72 17.55 31.80
C LEU A 797 0.71 16.16 32.44
N LEU A 798 1.83 15.45 32.35
CA LEU A 798 1.98 14.10 32.90
C LEU A 798 1.76 14.08 34.42
N HIS A 799 2.31 15.04 35.18
CA HIS A 799 2.03 15.16 36.62
C HIS A 799 0.52 15.34 36.89
N LYS A 800 -0.13 16.26 36.18
CA LYS A 800 -1.59 16.52 36.28
C LYS A 800 -2.42 15.27 35.95
N LEU A 801 -2.02 14.51 34.92
CA LEU A 801 -2.70 13.28 34.51
C LEU A 801 -2.47 12.12 35.52
N LEU A 802 -1.24 11.92 35.99
CA LEU A 802 -0.89 10.85 36.93
C LEU A 802 -1.52 11.04 38.32
N TYR A 803 -1.52 12.27 38.84
CA TYR A 803 -1.97 12.57 40.21
C TYR A 803 -3.39 13.13 40.28
N ASP A 804 -3.69 14.25 39.62
CA ASP A 804 -5.00 14.91 39.75
C ASP A 804 -6.12 14.08 39.10
N MET A 805 -5.83 13.51 37.93
CA MET A 805 -6.70 12.57 37.21
C MET A 805 -6.47 11.10 37.64
N LYS A 806 -5.60 10.86 38.62
CA LYS A 806 -5.37 9.58 39.33
C LYS A 806 -4.92 8.40 38.45
N ILE A 807 -4.45 8.62 37.22
CA ILE A 807 -4.03 7.56 36.29
C ILE A 807 -3.07 6.57 36.96
N LEU A 808 -2.09 7.05 37.74
CA LEU A 808 -1.11 6.16 38.39
C LEU A 808 -1.79 5.16 39.34
N LYS A 809 -2.81 5.59 40.08
CA LYS A 809 -3.58 4.70 40.96
C LYS A 809 -4.37 3.67 40.13
N THR A 810 -5.04 4.13 39.07
CA THR A 810 -5.83 3.26 38.18
C THR A 810 -4.96 2.18 37.52
N VAL A 811 -3.76 2.56 37.08
CA VAL A 811 -2.76 1.67 36.49
C VAL A 811 -2.18 0.68 37.50
N MET A 812 -1.80 1.13 38.70
CA MET A 812 -1.27 0.21 39.72
C MET A 812 -2.35 -0.78 40.20
N ASN A 813 -3.61 -0.35 40.32
CA ASN A 813 -4.72 -1.24 40.66
C ASN A 813 -4.89 -2.39 39.64
N ILE A 814 -4.85 -2.12 38.32
CA ILE A 814 -5.04 -3.17 37.29
C ILE A 814 -3.83 -4.11 37.14
N ILE A 815 -2.65 -3.69 37.59
CA ILE A 815 -1.45 -4.55 37.67
C ILE A 815 -1.53 -5.47 38.90
N LEU A 816 -1.87 -4.91 40.07
CA LEU A 816 -1.81 -5.60 41.36
C LEU A 816 -3.00 -6.50 41.65
N ASN A 817 -4.20 -6.17 41.14
CA ASN A 817 -5.38 -7.01 41.33
C ASN A 817 -5.29 -8.27 40.46
N GLU A 818 -5.75 -9.39 41.03
CA GLU A 818 -6.23 -10.55 40.29
C GLU A 818 -7.77 -10.55 40.41
N ASN A 819 -8.48 -10.91 39.35
CA ASN A 819 -9.95 -10.89 39.29
C ASN A 819 -10.44 -12.30 38.97
N ASP A 820 -11.45 -12.79 39.69
CA ASP A 820 -11.89 -14.20 39.63
C ASP A 820 -12.93 -14.50 38.51
N ASP A 821 -13.26 -13.51 37.66
CA ASP A 821 -14.36 -13.57 36.68
C ASP A 821 -13.88 -13.90 35.25
N GLU A 822 -14.06 -15.16 34.82
CA GLU A 822 -13.43 -15.79 33.63
C GLU A 822 -13.52 -15.01 32.29
N GLU A 823 -14.61 -14.29 32.00
CA GLU A 823 -14.76 -13.55 30.73
C GLU A 823 -14.15 -12.14 30.74
N GLU A 824 -14.17 -11.43 31.88
CA GLU A 824 -13.55 -10.10 32.00
C GLU A 824 -12.02 -10.25 32.20
N GLU A 825 -11.57 -11.38 32.78
CA GLU A 825 -10.17 -11.74 33.00
C GLU A 825 -9.32 -11.56 31.73
N LEU A 826 -9.71 -12.11 30.58
CA LEU A 826 -8.84 -12.13 29.40
C LEU A 826 -8.56 -10.72 28.82
N TYR A 827 -9.52 -9.79 28.91
CA TYR A 827 -9.33 -8.41 28.45
C TYR A 827 -8.52 -7.61 29.48
N GLU A 828 -8.84 -7.71 30.76
CA GLU A 828 -8.09 -7.02 31.82
C GLU A 828 -6.67 -7.58 32.01
N GLN A 829 -6.43 -8.87 31.75
CA GLN A 829 -5.10 -9.49 31.71
C GLN A 829 -4.25 -8.95 30.55
N ARG A 830 -4.82 -8.72 29.37
CA ARG A 830 -4.12 -8.01 28.27
C ARG A 830 -3.78 -6.57 28.67
N LEU A 831 -4.71 -5.87 29.33
CA LEU A 831 -4.47 -4.51 29.80
C LEU A 831 -3.43 -4.45 30.94
N SER A 832 -3.36 -5.42 31.85
CA SER A 832 -2.34 -5.43 32.92
C SER A 832 -0.92 -5.64 32.35
N VAL A 833 -0.77 -6.53 31.35
CA VAL A 833 0.50 -6.72 30.61
C VAL A 833 0.90 -5.45 29.85
N ALA A 834 -0.07 -4.75 29.26
CA ALA A 834 0.15 -3.44 28.64
C ALA A 834 0.49 -2.35 29.66
N ALA A 835 -0.11 -2.36 30.85
CA ALA A 835 0.14 -1.43 31.95
C ALA A 835 1.56 -1.57 32.51
N SER A 836 2.01 -2.79 32.79
CA SER A 836 3.38 -3.08 33.23
C SER A 836 4.43 -2.70 32.18
N SER A 837 4.12 -2.89 30.89
CA SER A 837 4.97 -2.43 29.78
C SER A 837 4.93 -0.89 29.61
N GLY A 838 3.81 -0.27 29.96
CA GLY A 838 3.60 1.17 30.05
C GLY A 838 4.44 1.81 31.16
N LEU A 839 4.58 1.18 32.33
CA LEU A 839 5.51 1.61 33.39
C LEU A 839 6.95 1.68 32.87
N THR A 840 7.42 0.64 32.17
CA THR A 840 8.77 0.63 31.56
C THR A 840 8.93 1.76 30.54
N THR A 841 7.93 1.99 29.69
CA THR A 841 7.99 3.08 28.69
C THR A 841 7.93 4.47 29.34
N LEU A 842 7.15 4.62 30.40
CA LEU A 842 7.04 5.86 31.19
C LEU A 842 8.35 6.20 31.89
N ALA A 843 9.02 5.21 32.49
CA ALA A 843 10.34 5.37 33.09
C ALA A 843 11.39 5.80 32.04
N GLN A 844 11.37 5.20 30.85
CA GLN A 844 12.23 5.59 29.72
C GLN A 844 11.93 7.01 29.21
N ASN A 845 10.65 7.37 29.04
CA ASN A 845 10.20 8.72 28.65
C ASN A 845 10.61 9.79 29.67
N LEU A 846 10.64 9.46 30.96
CA LEU A 846 11.09 10.32 32.06
C LEU A 846 12.62 10.30 32.29
N CYS A 847 13.37 9.52 31.51
CA CYS A 847 14.81 9.29 31.68
C CYS A 847 15.21 8.77 33.07
N ILE A 848 14.37 7.93 33.68
CA ILE A 848 14.69 7.20 34.91
C ILE A 848 15.60 6.02 34.54
N CYS A 849 16.91 6.24 34.60
CA CYS A 849 17.92 5.18 34.52
C CYS A 849 18.41 4.78 35.92
N GLY A 850 18.92 3.56 36.04
CA GLY A 850 19.75 3.20 37.18
C GLY A 850 21.01 4.06 37.24
N GLU A 851 21.54 4.27 38.44
CA GLU A 851 22.84 4.92 38.61
C GLU A 851 23.94 3.97 38.13
N GLU A 852 24.44 4.19 36.91
CA GLU A 852 25.71 3.64 36.43
C GLU A 852 26.86 4.31 37.20
N GLU A 853 26.99 3.95 38.48
CA GLU A 853 28.24 4.16 39.21
C GLU A 853 29.36 3.42 38.47
N ASP A 854 30.53 4.06 38.36
CA ASP A 854 31.73 3.45 37.79
C ASP A 854 32.31 2.44 38.81
N THR A 855 31.64 1.30 38.97
CA THR A 855 31.96 0.25 39.97
C THR A 855 33.31 -0.42 39.73
N GLY A 856 33.95 -0.12 38.60
CA GLY A 856 35.08 -0.84 38.04
C GLY A 856 34.62 -2.19 37.44
N THR A 857 35.33 -2.65 36.41
CA THR A 857 35.17 -4.03 35.95
C THR A 857 35.60 -5.00 37.04
N PRO A 858 34.90 -6.13 37.25
CA PRO A 858 35.50 -7.26 37.96
C PRO A 858 36.79 -7.64 37.22
N SER A 859 37.85 -7.97 37.96
CA SER A 859 39.08 -8.44 37.33
C SER A 859 38.78 -9.73 36.54
N GLU A 860 39.10 -9.79 35.25
CA GLU A 860 38.82 -10.93 34.36
C GLU A 860 39.36 -12.29 34.91
N MET A 861 40.36 -12.25 35.79
CA MET A 861 40.90 -13.40 36.51
C MET A 861 40.04 -13.94 37.67
N LEU A 862 38.99 -13.22 38.11
CA LEU A 862 38.06 -13.61 39.17
C LEU A 862 36.74 -14.16 38.63
N GLU A 863 36.25 -13.68 37.48
CA GLU A 863 35.03 -14.20 36.84
C GLU A 863 35.11 -15.70 36.55
N ALA A 864 36.29 -16.19 36.17
CA ALA A 864 36.55 -17.60 35.89
C ALA A 864 36.58 -18.51 37.14
N LYS A 865 36.20 -18.01 38.31
CA LYS A 865 36.13 -18.77 39.58
C LYS A 865 34.90 -18.38 40.39
N GLU A 866 33.81 -19.10 40.14
CA GLU A 866 32.68 -19.20 41.08
C GLU A 866 33.22 -19.40 42.51
N PHE A 867 32.62 -18.70 43.49
CA PHE A 867 32.94 -18.92 44.89
C PHE A 867 32.50 -20.33 45.30
N ASP A 868 33.43 -21.30 45.35
CA ASP A 868 33.11 -22.61 45.87
C ASP A 868 33.16 -22.64 47.40
N ASN A 869 32.02 -22.90 48.03
CA ASN A 869 31.82 -22.91 49.49
C ASN A 869 32.69 -23.97 50.21
N THR A 870 33.42 -24.80 49.47
CA THR A 870 34.42 -25.75 49.95
C THR A 870 35.78 -25.11 50.27
N LEU A 871 36.06 -23.89 49.80
CA LEU A 871 37.33 -23.19 50.02
C LEU A 871 37.51 -22.82 51.49
N THR A 872 38.14 -23.73 52.21
CA THR A 872 38.45 -23.70 53.63
C THR A 872 39.04 -22.36 54.08
N ILE A 873 38.23 -21.59 54.79
CA ILE A 873 38.64 -20.38 55.51
C ILE A 873 39.68 -20.74 56.60
N CYS A 874 39.62 -21.97 57.13
CA CYS A 874 40.67 -22.59 57.92
C CYS A 874 41.23 -23.83 57.20
N ASN A 875 42.53 -23.87 56.89
CA ASN A 875 43.21 -25.15 56.68
C ASN A 875 43.17 -25.93 58.00
N GLU A 876 42.57 -27.13 58.02
CA GLU A 876 42.38 -27.88 59.27
C GLU A 876 43.70 -28.16 59.99
N ASN A 877 44.73 -28.54 59.21
CA ASN A 877 46.09 -28.84 59.65
C ASN A 877 46.92 -27.61 60.11
N SER A 878 46.32 -26.41 60.22
CA SER A 878 47.00 -25.22 60.74
C SER A 878 46.92 -25.14 62.28
N SER A 879 48.03 -24.83 62.93
CA SER A 879 48.13 -24.59 64.38
C SER A 879 47.81 -23.14 64.78
N GLU A 880 47.11 -22.38 63.94
CA GLU A 880 46.65 -21.03 64.27
C GLU A 880 45.44 -21.07 65.22
N GLU A 881 45.31 -20.05 66.07
CA GLU A 881 44.17 -19.86 66.96
C GLU A 881 42.89 -19.57 66.15
N LYS A 882 41.77 -20.24 66.48
CA LYS A 882 40.53 -20.25 65.68
C LYS A 882 39.37 -19.73 66.52
N VAL A 883 38.60 -18.80 65.96
CA VAL A 883 37.34 -18.30 66.53
C VAL A 883 36.18 -19.12 65.96
N THR A 884 35.21 -19.47 66.80
CA THR A 884 33.99 -20.17 66.41
C THR A 884 32.79 -19.21 66.45
N PHE A 885 32.23 -18.90 65.28
CA PHE A 885 30.99 -18.15 65.17
C PHE A 885 29.82 -19.13 65.25
N LYS A 886 28.91 -18.93 66.20
CA LYS A 886 27.68 -19.70 66.37
C LYS A 886 26.50 -18.87 65.87
N VAL A 887 25.65 -19.46 65.03
CA VAL A 887 24.44 -18.82 64.51
C VAL A 887 23.25 -19.72 64.79
N THR A 888 22.12 -19.12 65.16
CA THR A 888 20.86 -19.84 65.31
C THR A 888 20.06 -19.65 64.03
N ASN A 889 19.94 -20.69 63.21
CA ASN A 889 19.09 -20.67 62.02
C ASN A 889 17.61 -20.54 62.43
N ALA A 890 16.74 -20.09 61.51
CA ALA A 890 15.29 -20.01 61.73
C ALA A 890 14.64 -21.28 62.32
N SER A 891 15.21 -22.47 62.07
CA SER A 891 14.76 -23.76 62.63
C SER A 891 15.19 -24.01 64.10
N GLY A 892 15.82 -23.05 64.77
CA GLY A 892 16.33 -23.17 66.14
C GLY A 892 17.62 -24.00 66.28
N VAL A 893 18.18 -24.49 65.18
CA VAL A 893 19.45 -25.24 65.14
C VAL A 893 20.62 -24.25 65.23
N VAL A 894 21.58 -24.55 66.11
CA VAL A 894 22.80 -23.75 66.29
C VAL A 894 23.93 -24.35 65.46
N ASP A 895 24.18 -23.78 64.28
CA ASP A 895 25.32 -24.11 63.44
C ASP A 895 26.57 -23.33 63.87
N SER A 896 27.76 -23.82 63.48
CA SER A 896 29.03 -23.15 63.81
C SER A 896 30.03 -23.10 62.66
N VAL A 897 30.63 -21.94 62.45
CA VAL A 897 31.66 -21.67 61.42
C VAL A 897 32.96 -21.28 62.11
N ARG A 898 34.09 -21.86 61.68
CA ARG A 898 35.42 -21.59 62.26
C ARG A 898 36.29 -20.76 61.30
N VAL A 899 36.95 -19.75 61.85
CA VAL A 899 37.81 -18.79 61.13
C VAL A 899 39.10 -18.53 61.94
N SER A 900 40.23 -18.30 61.26
CA SER A 900 41.50 -17.95 61.95
C SER A 900 41.36 -16.59 62.64
N LYS A 901 41.66 -16.53 63.94
CA LYS A 901 41.59 -15.31 64.77
C LYS A 901 42.45 -14.20 64.18
N LYS A 902 43.65 -14.57 63.73
CA LYS A 902 44.62 -13.70 63.05
C LYS A 902 44.08 -13.09 61.76
N LEU A 903 43.30 -13.83 60.98
CA LEU A 903 42.67 -13.31 59.75
C LEU A 903 41.64 -12.22 60.05
N LEU A 904 40.85 -12.38 61.12
CA LEU A 904 39.89 -11.37 61.55
C LEU A 904 40.58 -10.11 62.07
N ILE A 905 41.58 -10.28 62.95
CA ILE A 905 42.37 -9.18 63.52
C ILE A 905 43.08 -8.39 62.40
N GLN A 906 43.64 -9.06 61.40
CA GLN A 906 44.31 -8.41 60.26
C GLN A 906 43.33 -7.73 59.28
N GLY A 907 42.05 -8.10 59.30
CA GLY A 907 41.04 -7.58 58.38
C GLY A 907 40.08 -6.53 58.97
N SER A 908 40.09 -6.33 60.29
CA SER A 908 39.18 -5.41 60.97
C SER A 908 39.74 -4.91 62.30
N ASP A 909 39.83 -3.58 62.45
CA ASP A 909 40.10 -2.93 63.74
C ASP A 909 39.04 -3.31 64.81
N VAL A 910 37.81 -3.62 64.41
CA VAL A 910 36.74 -4.06 65.32
C VAL A 910 37.03 -5.46 65.85
N PHE A 911 37.41 -6.40 64.99
CA PHE A 911 37.85 -7.72 65.46
C PHE A 911 39.17 -7.66 66.22
N GLN A 912 40.10 -6.76 65.86
CA GLN A 912 41.28 -6.50 66.69
C GLN A 912 40.87 -6.08 68.11
N ARG A 913 40.02 -5.06 68.25
CA ARG A 913 39.58 -4.57 69.58
C ARG A 913 38.75 -5.60 70.35
N MET A 914 38.02 -6.47 69.65
CA MET A 914 37.25 -7.58 70.23
C MET A 914 38.14 -8.70 70.77
N PHE A 915 39.31 -8.96 70.17
CA PHE A 915 40.16 -10.12 70.49
C PHE A 915 41.48 -9.81 71.20
N ASP A 916 42.02 -8.60 71.08
CA ASP A 916 43.26 -8.17 71.77
C ASP A 916 43.01 -7.74 73.23
N GLY A 917 41.74 -7.60 73.66
CA GLY A 917 41.36 -7.03 74.96
C GLY A 917 40.62 -7.99 75.89
N ASP A 918 41.02 -8.01 77.17
CA ASP A 918 40.41 -8.79 78.26
C ASP A 918 38.99 -8.31 78.68
N HIS A 919 38.43 -7.31 78.00
CA HIS A 919 37.16 -6.68 78.35
C HIS A 919 35.93 -7.34 77.70
N PHE A 920 36.14 -8.15 76.66
CA PHE A 920 35.08 -8.88 75.97
C PHE A 920 34.95 -10.33 76.49
N ILE A 921 33.81 -10.97 76.23
CA ILE A 921 33.59 -12.40 76.56
C ILE A 921 34.13 -13.26 75.40
N GLU A 922 34.02 -12.72 74.20
CA GLU A 922 34.47 -13.22 72.91
C GLU A 922 35.98 -13.49 72.90
N SER A 923 36.81 -12.63 73.51
CA SER A 923 38.27 -12.81 73.60
C SER A 923 38.70 -13.97 74.51
N LYS A 924 37.92 -14.23 75.57
CA LYS A 924 38.21 -15.29 76.56
C LYS A 924 37.76 -16.67 76.08
N ASN A 925 36.64 -16.72 75.37
CA ASN A 925 36.06 -17.98 74.90
C ASN A 925 36.46 -18.33 73.46
N ASN A 926 36.96 -17.37 72.67
CA ASN A 926 37.10 -17.48 71.20
C ASN A 926 35.80 -17.91 70.50
N GLU A 927 34.65 -17.49 71.05
CA GLU A 927 33.32 -17.74 70.49
C GLU A 927 32.55 -16.44 70.30
N VAL A 928 31.87 -16.30 69.16
CA VAL A 928 30.99 -15.16 68.86
C VAL A 928 29.59 -15.70 68.58
N PHE A 929 28.57 -15.19 69.25
CA PHE A 929 27.19 -15.68 69.13
C PHE A 929 26.31 -14.67 68.38
N LEU A 930 25.92 -15.01 67.15
CA LEU A 930 25.02 -14.20 66.34
C LEU A 930 23.57 -14.53 66.66
N LYS A 931 22.81 -13.48 67.02
CA LYS A 931 21.37 -13.54 67.33
C LYS A 931 20.48 -13.16 66.13
N GLU A 932 21.07 -12.59 65.08
CA GLU A 932 20.35 -12.40 63.81
C GLU A 932 20.24 -13.74 63.06
N ASN A 933 19.16 -13.91 62.30
CA ASN A 933 18.98 -15.05 61.40
C ASN A 933 19.83 -14.84 60.14
N ILE A 934 21.05 -15.37 60.16
CA ILE A 934 22.08 -15.25 59.11
C ILE A 934 22.42 -16.66 58.60
N SER A 935 22.59 -16.83 57.28
CA SER A 935 22.92 -18.15 56.73
C SER A 935 24.39 -18.54 56.96
N VAL A 936 24.63 -19.84 57.09
CA VAL A 936 25.98 -20.43 57.19
C VAL A 936 26.84 -20.11 55.95
N ASP A 937 26.24 -20.01 54.76
CA ASP A 937 26.95 -19.64 53.54
C ASP A 937 27.19 -18.12 53.44
N GLY A 938 26.28 -17.28 53.95
CA GLY A 938 26.52 -15.85 54.16
C GLY A 938 27.71 -15.56 55.08
N LEU A 939 27.84 -16.32 56.18
CA LEU A 939 29.05 -16.26 57.01
C LEU A 939 30.33 -16.66 56.26
N LYS A 940 30.31 -17.75 55.49
CA LYS A 940 31.49 -18.17 54.69
C LYS A 940 31.87 -17.10 53.68
N TYR A 941 30.89 -16.53 53.00
CA TYR A 941 31.07 -15.48 52.01
C TYR A 941 31.65 -14.20 52.66
N PHE A 942 31.09 -13.75 53.80
CA PHE A 942 31.64 -12.65 54.60
C PHE A 942 33.11 -12.84 54.98
N PHE A 943 33.49 -14.01 55.52
CA PHE A 943 34.88 -14.29 55.87
C PHE A 943 35.80 -14.42 54.64
N TYR A 944 35.28 -14.88 53.51
CA TYR A 944 36.01 -14.88 52.24
C TYR A 944 36.30 -13.46 51.73
N LEU A 945 35.38 -12.51 51.93
CA LEU A 945 35.58 -11.11 51.56
C LEU A 945 36.60 -10.41 52.47
N ILE A 946 36.58 -10.68 53.78
CA ILE A 946 37.65 -10.23 54.70
C ILE A 946 39.01 -10.82 54.27
N LYS A 947 39.05 -12.07 53.82
CA LYS A 947 40.25 -12.70 53.26
C LYS A 947 40.72 -12.04 51.96
N LEU A 948 39.83 -11.53 51.12
CA LEU A 948 40.18 -10.77 49.92
C LEU A 948 40.65 -9.33 50.24
N GLN A 949 40.05 -8.68 51.24
CA GLN A 949 40.49 -7.37 51.74
C GLN A 949 41.91 -7.44 52.29
N THR A 950 42.20 -8.40 53.19
CA THR A 950 43.53 -8.58 53.81
C THR A 950 44.67 -8.86 52.82
N VAL A 951 44.38 -9.38 51.63
CA VAL A 951 45.38 -9.57 50.55
C VAL A 951 45.33 -8.51 49.46
N ASN A 952 44.60 -7.40 49.68
CA ASN A 952 44.37 -6.31 48.72
C ASN A 952 43.85 -6.79 47.34
N LYS A 953 42.98 -7.81 47.32
CA LYS A 953 42.32 -8.34 46.10
C LYS A 953 40.82 -8.05 46.05
N LEU A 954 40.24 -7.48 47.11
CA LEU A 954 38.90 -6.94 47.05
C LEU A 954 38.94 -5.58 46.32
N THR A 955 38.75 -5.63 45.01
CA THR A 955 38.41 -4.45 44.19
C THR A 955 37.03 -3.90 44.57
N GLY A 956 36.63 -2.76 44.01
CA GLY A 956 35.38 -2.04 44.33
C GLY A 956 34.07 -2.79 44.10
N MET A 957 34.12 -4.03 43.61
CA MET A 957 33.03 -4.99 43.54
C MET A 957 33.50 -6.36 44.01
N ALA A 958 32.67 -7.05 44.80
CA ALA A 958 32.94 -8.38 45.32
C ALA A 958 32.70 -9.50 44.28
N PRO A 959 33.33 -10.68 44.40
CA PRO A 959 33.05 -11.82 43.52
C PRO A 959 31.63 -12.36 43.73
N PRO A 960 30.94 -12.85 42.67
CA PRO A 960 29.55 -13.30 42.79
C PRO A 960 29.39 -14.51 43.74
N PRO A 961 28.38 -14.52 44.62
CA PRO A 961 28.02 -15.69 45.43
C PRO A 961 27.25 -16.72 44.59
N LYS A 962 27.05 -17.94 45.13
CA LYS A 962 26.13 -18.92 44.54
C LYS A 962 24.64 -18.58 44.71
N VAL A 963 24.31 -17.71 45.67
CA VAL A 963 22.97 -17.41 46.19
C VAL A 963 22.96 -15.95 46.69
N ILE A 964 21.95 -15.13 46.34
CA ILE A 964 21.98 -13.68 46.62
C ILE A 964 21.90 -13.36 48.13
N GLU A 965 21.17 -14.19 48.89
CA GLU A 965 20.98 -14.08 50.32
C GLU A 965 22.33 -14.08 51.07
N ALA A 966 23.33 -14.82 50.58
CA ALA A 966 24.67 -14.83 51.16
C ALA A 966 25.38 -13.46 51.05
N SER A 967 25.06 -12.65 50.04
CA SER A 967 25.53 -11.25 49.96
C SER A 967 24.74 -10.33 50.88
N LEU A 968 23.42 -10.51 51.00
CA LEU A 968 22.59 -9.71 51.93
C LEU A 968 23.00 -9.95 53.40
N ASP A 969 23.31 -11.20 53.75
CA ASP A 969 23.92 -11.59 55.03
C ASP A 969 25.30 -10.94 55.24
N ALA A 970 26.18 -11.03 54.25
CA ALA A 970 27.52 -10.43 54.33
C ALA A 970 27.49 -8.90 54.40
N LEU A 971 26.51 -8.26 53.76
CA LEU A 971 26.26 -6.82 53.87
C LEU A 971 25.84 -6.46 55.30
N SER A 972 24.85 -7.17 55.85
CA SER A 972 24.40 -7.05 57.25
C SER A 972 25.56 -7.16 58.25
N LEU A 973 26.43 -8.16 58.04
CA LEU A 973 27.63 -8.38 58.84
C LEU A 973 28.68 -7.28 58.67
N SER A 974 28.91 -6.79 57.44
CA SER A 974 29.88 -5.73 57.17
C SER A 974 29.49 -4.41 57.85
N GLN A 975 28.20 -4.09 57.86
CA GLN A 975 27.65 -2.92 58.58
C GLN A 975 27.80 -3.09 60.10
N LYS A 976 27.41 -4.26 60.63
CA LYS A 976 27.51 -4.59 62.05
C LYS A 976 28.95 -4.56 62.59
N TYR A 977 29.94 -4.94 61.78
CA TYR A 977 31.36 -4.94 62.14
C TYR A 977 32.16 -3.76 61.57
N LEU A 978 31.48 -2.72 61.07
CA LEU A 978 32.05 -1.46 60.57
C LEU A 978 33.17 -1.67 59.53
N LEU A 979 32.88 -2.44 58.48
CA LEU A 979 33.78 -2.78 57.38
C LEU A 979 33.36 -2.11 56.06
N PRO A 980 33.52 -0.78 55.90
CA PRO A 980 33.00 -0.03 54.74
C PRO A 980 33.61 -0.45 53.40
N GLY A 981 34.82 -1.06 53.41
CA GLY A 981 35.44 -1.63 52.22
C GLY A 981 34.78 -2.93 51.74
N VAL A 982 34.28 -3.77 52.67
CA VAL A 982 33.47 -4.95 52.32
C VAL A 982 32.05 -4.53 51.99
N GLU A 983 31.46 -3.64 52.79
CA GLU A 983 30.11 -3.11 52.60
C GLU A 983 29.90 -2.62 51.17
N ARG A 984 30.71 -1.65 50.70
CA ARG A 984 30.60 -1.12 49.33
C ARG A 984 30.79 -2.18 48.26
N SER A 985 31.80 -3.05 48.39
CA SER A 985 32.05 -4.10 47.39
C SER A 985 30.92 -5.14 47.32
N VAL A 986 30.26 -5.45 48.45
CA VAL A 986 29.08 -6.33 48.50
C VAL A 986 27.84 -5.63 47.94
N GLN A 987 27.63 -4.37 48.31
CA GLN A 987 26.54 -3.53 47.83
C GLN A 987 26.59 -3.39 46.29
N ASN A 988 27.78 -3.22 45.72
CA ASN A 988 27.99 -3.13 44.28
C ASN A 988 27.74 -4.46 43.54
N ILE A 989 28.12 -5.62 44.08
CA ILE A 989 27.79 -6.91 43.44
C ILE A 989 26.30 -7.22 43.56
N VAL A 990 25.62 -6.79 44.63
CA VAL A 990 24.16 -6.91 44.73
C VAL A 990 23.45 -6.01 43.71
N LYS A 991 23.91 -4.77 43.48
CA LYS A 991 23.38 -3.88 42.43
C LYS A 991 23.48 -4.54 41.03
N THR A 992 24.59 -5.21 40.71
CA THR A 992 24.83 -5.82 39.38
C THR A 992 24.22 -7.20 39.19
N LEU A 993 23.89 -7.95 40.25
CA LEU A 993 23.25 -9.28 40.17
C LEU A 993 21.71 -9.26 40.19
N LEU A 994 21.09 -8.07 40.13
CA LEU A 994 19.63 -7.93 40.08
C LEU A 994 19.04 -8.63 38.85
N ASN A 995 18.08 -9.53 39.08
CA ASN A 995 17.34 -10.30 38.08
C ASN A 995 15.92 -10.61 38.59
N ASP A 996 15.07 -11.14 37.72
CA ASP A 996 13.65 -11.42 38.02
C ASP A 996 13.44 -12.34 39.23
N ASP A 997 14.30 -13.35 39.42
CA ASP A 997 14.19 -14.30 40.54
C ASP A 997 14.62 -13.68 41.88
N CYS A 998 15.53 -12.70 41.87
CA CYS A 998 16.22 -12.20 43.06
C CYS A 998 15.76 -10.80 43.52
N VAL A 999 15.22 -9.96 42.63
CA VAL A 999 14.92 -8.54 42.88
C VAL A 999 13.96 -8.34 44.06
N LEU A 1000 12.96 -9.21 44.21
CA LEU A 1000 11.99 -9.14 45.31
C LEU A 1000 12.65 -9.40 46.68
N ASN A 1001 13.57 -10.36 46.75
CA ASN A 1001 14.27 -10.69 48.00
C ASN A 1001 15.21 -9.53 48.42
N VAL A 1002 15.86 -8.87 47.46
CA VAL A 1002 16.66 -7.65 47.70
C VAL A 1002 15.78 -6.47 48.12
N PHE A 1003 14.62 -6.26 47.48
CA PHE A 1003 13.65 -5.22 47.84
C PHE A 1003 13.13 -5.42 49.28
N GLU A 1004 12.65 -6.61 49.63
CA GLU A 1004 12.23 -6.97 50.99
C GLU A 1004 13.34 -6.73 52.03
N TRP A 1005 14.57 -7.18 51.75
CA TRP A 1005 15.70 -6.98 52.66
C TRP A 1005 16.03 -5.49 52.83
N SER A 1006 15.99 -4.71 51.75
CA SER A 1006 16.28 -3.27 51.79
C SER A 1006 15.26 -2.48 52.62
N LEU A 1007 13.98 -2.85 52.55
CA LEU A 1007 12.92 -2.30 53.40
C LEU A 1007 13.13 -2.67 54.88
N ARG A 1008 13.40 -3.96 55.17
CA ARG A 1008 13.59 -4.45 56.55
C ARG A 1008 14.81 -3.84 57.24
N ASN A 1009 15.87 -3.51 56.48
CA ASN A 1009 17.14 -2.98 56.99
C ASN A 1009 17.35 -1.47 56.70
N TYR A 1010 16.33 -0.77 56.17
CA TYR A 1010 16.37 0.65 55.81
C TYR A 1010 17.50 1.06 54.83
N ASN A 1011 18.01 0.14 54.00
CA ASN A 1011 19.06 0.41 53.04
C ASN A 1011 18.50 1.16 51.81
N GLN A 1012 18.71 2.47 51.76
CA GLN A 1012 18.13 3.34 50.73
C GLN A 1012 18.67 3.04 49.32
N GLU A 1013 19.97 2.74 49.17
CA GLU A 1013 20.56 2.48 47.86
C GLU A 1013 20.06 1.18 47.21
N LEU A 1014 19.97 0.09 47.97
CA LEU A 1014 19.43 -1.17 47.45
C LEU A 1014 17.91 -1.11 47.25
N LEU A 1015 17.21 -0.30 48.03
CA LEU A 1015 15.79 0.01 47.79
C LEU A 1015 15.61 0.77 46.47
N VAL A 1016 16.45 1.77 46.20
CA VAL A 1016 16.45 2.53 44.94
C VAL A 1016 16.83 1.63 43.76
N ALA A 1017 17.91 0.84 43.86
CA ALA A 1017 18.35 -0.06 42.79
C ALA A 1017 17.31 -1.13 42.43
N SER A 1018 16.68 -1.77 43.44
CA SER A 1018 15.60 -2.74 43.20
C SER A 1018 14.34 -2.07 42.66
N THR A 1019 13.96 -0.88 43.15
CA THR A 1019 12.84 -0.09 42.58
C THR A 1019 13.10 0.30 41.12
N TYR A 1020 14.32 0.70 40.78
CA TYR A 1020 14.72 0.95 39.40
C TYR A 1020 14.61 -0.31 38.53
N TYR A 1021 14.99 -1.48 39.04
CA TYR A 1021 14.79 -2.75 38.31
C TYR A 1021 13.31 -3.01 38.01
N PHE A 1022 12.40 -2.84 38.98
CA PHE A 1022 10.95 -2.93 38.71
C PHE A 1022 10.51 -1.96 37.61
N LEU A 1023 11.03 -0.73 37.60
CA LEU A 1023 10.65 0.30 36.62
C LEU A 1023 11.26 0.04 35.22
N TYR A 1024 12.59 0.10 35.05
CA TYR A 1024 13.20 0.20 33.71
C TYR A 1024 13.60 -1.12 33.04
N SER A 1025 13.60 -2.25 33.74
CA SER A 1025 14.06 -3.56 33.19
C SER A 1025 13.39 -3.95 31.87
N ASP A 1026 14.19 -4.42 30.90
CA ASP A 1026 13.78 -4.84 29.55
C ASP A 1026 13.24 -6.29 29.56
N ILE A 1027 12.27 -6.54 30.43
CA ILE A 1027 11.57 -7.81 30.60
C ILE A 1027 10.15 -7.72 30.06
N SER A 1028 9.55 -8.87 29.70
CA SER A 1028 8.17 -8.89 29.18
C SER A 1028 7.18 -8.34 30.21
N GLY A 1029 6.15 -7.62 29.76
CA GLY A 1029 5.10 -7.11 30.64
C GLY A 1029 4.41 -8.20 31.48
N ALA A 1030 4.32 -9.42 30.96
CA ALA A 1030 3.77 -10.57 31.68
C ALA A 1030 4.70 -11.09 32.81
N ALA A 1031 6.03 -11.03 32.62
CA ALA A 1031 6.98 -11.27 33.71
C ALA A 1031 6.87 -10.15 34.76
N LYS A 1032 6.85 -8.89 34.32
CA LYS A 1032 6.76 -7.72 35.20
C LYS A 1032 5.45 -7.69 36.02
N CYS A 1033 4.31 -8.09 35.45
CA CYS A 1033 3.07 -8.29 36.22
C CYS A 1033 3.25 -9.31 37.36
N LYS A 1034 3.88 -10.46 37.10
CA LYS A 1034 4.11 -11.48 38.13
C LYS A 1034 5.01 -10.96 39.26
N LEU A 1035 6.06 -10.21 38.92
CA LEU A 1035 6.92 -9.57 39.93
C LEU A 1035 6.14 -8.57 40.81
N PHE A 1036 5.28 -7.74 40.20
CA PHE A 1036 4.45 -6.78 40.96
C PHE A 1036 3.42 -7.49 41.85
N ARG A 1037 2.81 -8.60 41.40
CA ARG A 1037 1.82 -9.36 42.19
C ARG A 1037 2.45 -10.20 43.31
N ALA A 1038 3.66 -10.71 43.14
CA ALA A 1038 4.39 -11.44 44.19
C ALA A 1038 4.87 -10.54 45.36
N ALA A 1039 4.98 -9.23 45.14
CA ALA A 1039 5.45 -8.28 46.15
C ALA A 1039 4.49 -8.09 47.37
N PRO A 1040 3.19 -7.79 47.20
CA PRO A 1040 2.29 -7.55 48.34
C PRO A 1040 2.14 -8.76 49.28
N GLU A 1041 2.15 -10.00 48.76
CA GLU A 1041 1.97 -11.21 49.57
C GLU A 1041 3.06 -11.38 50.65
N ARG A 1042 4.29 -10.96 50.36
CA ARG A 1042 5.45 -11.12 51.26
C ARG A 1042 5.78 -9.91 52.12
N VAL A 1043 5.24 -8.74 51.77
CA VAL A 1043 5.43 -7.47 52.50
C VAL A 1043 4.37 -7.28 53.60
N ALA A 1044 3.35 -8.14 53.65
CA ALA A 1044 2.39 -8.20 54.76
C ALA A 1044 3.11 -8.35 56.13
N PRO A 1045 2.71 -7.59 57.17
CA PRO A 1045 3.43 -7.56 58.43
C PRO A 1045 3.28 -8.88 59.20
N VAL A 1046 4.40 -9.55 59.45
CA VAL A 1046 4.49 -10.66 60.42
C VAL A 1046 4.07 -10.13 61.80
N ASP A 1047 3.06 -10.75 62.40
CA ASP A 1047 2.32 -10.23 63.56
C ASP A 1047 3.24 -10.02 64.79
N VAL A 1048 3.59 -8.76 65.09
CA VAL A 1048 4.53 -8.38 66.17
C VAL A 1048 3.86 -8.45 67.55
N ARG A 1049 3.31 -9.62 67.89
CA ARG A 1049 2.85 -9.94 69.25
C ARG A 1049 4.00 -10.49 70.08
N ASN A 1050 4.85 -9.60 70.59
CA ASN A 1050 5.44 -9.65 71.94
C ASN A 1050 6.57 -8.62 72.10
N HIS A 1051 6.25 -7.36 72.38
CA HIS A 1051 6.97 -6.53 73.35
C HIS A 1051 6.19 -5.23 73.64
N PRO A 1052 5.82 -4.93 74.90
CA PRO A 1052 5.12 -3.69 75.24
C PRO A 1052 6.13 -2.56 75.53
N VAL A 1053 6.29 -1.62 74.59
CA VAL A 1053 6.94 -0.32 74.84
C VAL A 1053 6.08 0.79 74.25
N SER A 1054 5.73 1.77 75.07
CA SER A 1054 4.94 2.94 74.66
C SER A 1054 5.81 3.99 73.97
N GLY A 1055 5.43 4.41 72.76
CA GLY A 1055 6.05 5.53 72.05
C GLY A 1055 5.37 5.76 70.70
N ALA A 1056 4.99 7.00 70.41
CA ALA A 1056 4.18 7.31 69.24
C ALA A 1056 5.01 7.43 67.95
N THR A 1057 4.72 6.58 66.96
CA THR A 1057 4.99 6.87 65.53
C THR A 1057 4.05 6.04 64.65
N GLU A 1058 3.09 6.69 63.99
CA GLU A 1058 2.26 6.04 62.96
C GLU A 1058 3.08 5.88 61.66
N CYS A 1059 3.55 4.67 61.38
CA CYS A 1059 4.44 4.45 60.22
C CYS A 1059 3.65 4.37 58.90
N ARG A 1060 3.73 5.44 58.10
CA ARG A 1060 3.11 5.56 56.77
C ARG A 1060 3.82 4.67 55.74
N ILE A 1061 3.41 3.39 55.62
CA ILE A 1061 3.97 2.47 54.61
C ILE A 1061 2.95 2.09 53.52
N ALA A 1062 1.66 1.93 53.83
CA ALA A 1062 0.63 1.46 52.88
C ALA A 1062 0.17 2.51 51.82
N LYS A 1063 1.03 3.43 51.37
CA LYS A 1063 0.63 4.52 50.45
C LYS A 1063 1.78 5.26 49.72
N ARG A 1064 2.87 4.57 49.40
CA ARG A 1064 3.91 5.02 48.47
C ARG A 1064 4.06 4.00 47.34
#